data_AF-I0YPD7-F1
#
_entry.id   AF-I0YPD7-F1
#
_cell.length_a   1.000
_cell.length_b   1.000
_cell.length_c   1.000
_cell.angle_alpha   90.00
_cell.angle_beta   90.00
_cell.angle_gamma   90.00
#
_symmetry.space_group_name_H-M   'P 1'
#
loop_
_entity.id
_entity.type
_entity.pdbx_description
1 polymer ?
#
loop_
_entity_poly.entity_id
_entity_poly.type
_entity_poly.pdbx_seq_one_letter_code
_entity_poly.pdbx_strand_id
1 'polypeptide(L)'
;MSEQSLDYTNGDRYEGMTLGNMRHGKGVHTCTNGDCYRGYWRLDKRHGRGKATFTSGMQYEGDWADDKAHGSGKARYENGGMYKGEFRHEQRCGWGHHTFPTGDHYEGEWLADKIHGQGRHTFLDGSYYEGHWAAGERVKGILVSGDGSTEYTGQWKEEARHGHGVLFHKGFLKYTGEWVDDVQEGHGVCVWADGTEYKGTWKGGVRYGRGIYTRPDGYVYDGDWRDDMQHGQGSCRYDDGSRYEGSWEKGQRSGEGKCRFANGDVYVGLWAVDARSGKGTCAYESGDKYTGEWVDGQRQGYGICKFADGSKFKGEWEGDAWVQGLAHPGHTKLKGLGLSRAVAGVPATFTILARDELRNRRLCGGDVFEARLRGPNSIEGTVNDNNDGTYTVNYTATLAGQYQLCITTDEGHVADSSYSLRVLPGRPSARHCTVTGDGRRCATVNRPAQFTVEARDEFGNRCEGVDLGKHLPLEVELKLAATLLPVTLEAQEDGCYTCTFQPNAPGYHRLEILCHGRPIAGSPFSVKMLSDGPMSFVQVEAEIDTGPSPQQDFAPIEDQVKKWELIAAREYQFDGTADGWDSDVAEEETPEQKYIKAHPDVPVVENMEDMWKVSKLQRERKRREEQAAAIRDARAAKADAQKTAAAAAVEKVSPMSTSTSALVSGAGNQTFTLKDEAVSSGFSMMWKSLAIGSCDYECV
;
A
#
# COMPACT_ATOMS: atom_id res chain seq x y z
N MET A 1 9.58 -35.22 104.78
CA MET A 1 10.55 -34.42 103.99
C MET A 1 11.37 -33.59 104.96
N SER A 2 12.66 -33.46 104.71
CA SER A 2 13.61 -32.71 105.55
C SER A 2 14.64 -32.02 104.67
N GLU A 3 15.16 -30.88 105.09
CA GLU A 3 16.27 -30.22 104.38
C GLU A 3 17.60 -30.84 104.83
N GLN A 4 18.41 -31.29 103.88
CA GLN A 4 19.64 -32.03 104.12
C GLN A 4 20.70 -31.68 103.08
N SER A 5 21.97 -31.94 103.43
CA SER A 5 23.09 -32.02 102.48
C SER A 5 23.43 -33.49 102.27
N LEU A 6 23.48 -33.94 101.02
CA LEU A 6 23.91 -35.28 100.64
C LEU A 6 25.23 -35.16 99.86
N ASP A 7 26.29 -35.79 100.36
CA ASP A 7 27.58 -35.91 99.68
C ASP A 7 27.69 -37.33 99.10
N TYR A 8 27.96 -37.43 97.81
CA TYR A 8 28.02 -38.70 97.09
C TYR A 8 29.47 -39.18 96.92
N THR A 9 29.66 -40.50 96.77
CA THR A 9 31.00 -41.11 96.63
C THR A 9 31.74 -40.70 95.36
N ASN A 10 31.03 -40.18 94.36
CA ASN A 10 31.60 -39.64 93.13
C ASN A 10 32.01 -38.15 93.25
N GLY A 11 31.86 -37.56 94.44
CA GLY A 11 32.16 -36.16 94.74
C GLY A 11 31.02 -35.18 94.46
N ASP A 12 29.89 -35.65 93.93
CA ASP A 12 28.72 -34.80 93.73
C ASP A 12 28.13 -34.38 95.09
N ARG A 13 27.46 -33.24 95.11
CA ARG A 13 26.81 -32.70 96.30
C ARG A 13 25.39 -32.25 96.00
N TYR A 14 24.46 -32.61 96.87
CA TYR A 14 23.08 -32.10 96.85
C TYR A 14 22.78 -31.31 98.12
N GLU A 15 22.16 -30.15 97.96
CA GLU A 15 21.64 -29.34 99.06
C GLU A 15 20.16 -29.03 98.82
N GLY A 16 19.28 -29.50 99.70
CA GLY A 16 17.87 -29.15 99.65
C GLY A 16 16.97 -30.17 100.31
N MET A 17 15.70 -30.20 99.90
CA MET A 17 14.70 -31.10 100.46
C MET A 17 14.97 -32.56 100.03
N THR A 18 14.77 -33.49 100.95
CA THR A 18 14.88 -34.94 100.73
C THR A 18 13.66 -35.69 101.27
N LEU A 19 13.40 -36.87 100.70
CA LEU A 19 12.46 -37.86 101.23
C LEU A 19 13.25 -39.14 101.54
N GLY A 20 13.65 -39.31 102.80
CA GLY A 20 14.67 -40.30 103.16
C GLY A 20 16.02 -39.89 102.58
N ASN A 21 16.69 -40.80 101.87
CA ASN A 21 17.96 -40.52 101.18
C ASN A 21 17.77 -40.12 99.70
N MET A 22 16.52 -39.92 99.25
CA MET A 22 16.22 -39.51 97.87
C MET A 22 16.01 -38.00 97.78
N ARG A 23 16.52 -37.37 96.71
CA ARG A 23 16.28 -35.95 96.39
C ARG A 23 14.79 -35.75 96.08
N HIS A 24 14.14 -34.84 96.79
CA HIS A 24 12.70 -34.60 96.64
C HIS A 24 12.31 -33.19 97.12
N GLY A 25 11.54 -32.44 96.33
CA GLY A 25 11.24 -31.03 96.61
C GLY A 25 12.31 -30.11 96.02
N LYS A 26 12.48 -28.90 96.57
CA LYS A 26 13.41 -27.91 96.00
C LYS A 26 14.84 -28.16 96.49
N GLY A 27 15.81 -28.12 95.59
CA GLY A 27 17.23 -28.27 95.94
C GLY A 27 18.19 -27.96 94.80
N VAL A 28 19.48 -28.03 95.12
CA VAL A 28 20.62 -27.78 94.23
C VAL A 28 21.50 -29.02 94.21
N HIS A 29 21.71 -29.61 93.03
CA HIS A 29 22.69 -30.66 92.81
C HIS A 29 23.87 -30.07 92.03
N THR A 30 25.06 -30.20 92.58
CA THR A 30 26.32 -29.78 91.97
C THR A 30 27.17 -31.01 91.74
N CYS A 31 27.46 -31.29 90.48
CA CYS A 31 28.28 -32.40 90.06
C CYS A 31 29.77 -32.04 90.20
N THR A 32 30.64 -33.03 90.41
CA THR A 32 32.10 -32.82 90.52
C THR A 32 32.71 -32.18 89.27
N ASN A 33 32.13 -32.46 88.09
CA ASN A 33 32.56 -31.87 86.82
C ASN A 33 32.20 -30.37 86.70
N GLY A 34 31.40 -29.82 87.61
CA GLY A 34 30.94 -28.43 87.60
C GLY A 34 29.53 -28.23 87.05
N ASP A 35 28.86 -29.28 86.56
CA ASP A 35 27.46 -29.20 86.14
C ASP A 35 26.57 -28.95 87.37
N CYS A 36 25.54 -28.14 87.19
CA CYS A 36 24.67 -27.73 88.29
C CYS A 36 23.21 -27.78 87.89
N TYR A 37 22.36 -28.37 88.72
CA TYR A 37 20.91 -28.26 88.63
C TYR A 37 20.35 -27.61 89.88
N ARG A 38 19.56 -26.54 89.72
CA ARG A 38 18.79 -25.89 90.78
C ARG A 38 17.32 -25.95 90.42
N GLY A 39 16.51 -26.70 91.17
CA GLY A 39 15.10 -26.86 90.84
C GLY A 39 14.34 -27.81 91.75
N TYR A 40 13.18 -28.26 91.28
CA TYR A 40 12.38 -29.27 91.97
C TYR A 40 12.83 -30.69 91.58
N TRP A 41 12.71 -31.59 92.54
CA TRP A 41 13.04 -33.01 92.43
C TRP A 41 11.84 -33.84 92.84
N ARG A 42 11.63 -34.97 92.17
CA ARG A 42 10.63 -35.97 92.53
C ARG A 42 11.24 -37.35 92.41
N LEU A 43 11.50 -37.98 93.56
CA LEU A 43 12.04 -39.34 93.65
C LEU A 43 13.35 -39.46 92.85
N ASP A 44 14.33 -38.63 93.20
CA ASP A 44 15.64 -38.52 92.57
C ASP A 44 15.69 -38.06 91.11
N LYS A 45 14.55 -37.76 90.49
CA LYS A 45 14.47 -37.18 89.14
C LYS A 45 14.19 -35.69 89.18
N ARG A 46 14.79 -34.92 88.27
CA ARG A 46 14.44 -33.51 88.05
C ARG A 46 12.98 -33.42 87.60
N HIS A 47 12.21 -32.56 88.24
CA HIS A 47 10.77 -32.44 88.01
C HIS A 47 10.32 -30.99 88.27
N GLY A 48 9.19 -30.54 87.73
CA GLY A 48 8.72 -29.16 87.94
C GLY A 48 9.72 -28.11 87.43
N ARG A 49 9.73 -26.90 88.02
CA ARG A 49 10.62 -25.84 87.52
C ARG A 49 12.07 -25.97 87.99
N GLY A 50 13.01 -25.80 87.08
CA GLY A 50 14.43 -25.84 87.42
C GLY A 50 15.34 -25.29 86.34
N LYS A 51 16.58 -25.02 86.74
CA LYS A 51 17.66 -24.54 85.90
C LYS A 51 18.83 -25.53 85.95
N ALA A 52 19.17 -26.11 84.80
CA ALA A 52 20.41 -26.83 84.59
C ALA A 52 21.42 -25.92 83.90
N THR A 53 22.65 -25.90 84.40
CA THR A 53 23.82 -25.24 83.82
C THR A 53 24.89 -26.31 83.66
N PHE A 54 25.36 -26.52 82.43
CA PHE A 54 26.40 -27.49 82.13
C PHE A 54 27.72 -26.78 81.86
N THR A 55 28.82 -27.44 82.20
CA THR A 55 30.18 -26.96 81.95
C THR A 55 30.51 -26.81 80.47
N SER A 56 29.77 -27.48 79.58
CA SER A 56 29.85 -27.27 78.14
C SER A 56 29.31 -25.90 77.67
N GLY A 57 28.69 -25.12 78.56
CA GLY A 57 28.04 -23.86 78.25
C GLY A 57 26.56 -24.00 77.91
N MET A 58 26.06 -25.23 77.77
CA MET A 58 24.63 -25.50 77.65
C MET A 58 23.88 -25.08 78.92
N GLN A 59 22.70 -24.50 78.76
CA GLN A 59 21.81 -24.16 79.88
C GLN A 59 20.39 -24.50 79.51
N TYR A 60 19.60 -24.97 80.47
CA TYR A 60 18.15 -25.09 80.34
C TYR A 60 17.48 -24.55 81.59
N GLU A 61 16.49 -23.69 81.42
CA GLU A 61 15.67 -23.14 82.48
C GLU A 61 14.19 -23.27 82.09
N GLY A 62 13.44 -24.12 82.79
CA GLY A 62 12.06 -24.43 82.39
C GLY A 62 11.41 -25.51 83.24
N ASP A 63 10.33 -26.07 82.72
CA ASP A 63 9.62 -27.19 83.33
C ASP A 63 10.36 -28.52 83.03
N TRP A 64 10.39 -29.41 84.01
CA TRP A 64 11.05 -30.72 83.94
C TRP A 64 10.04 -31.81 84.26
N ALA A 65 10.13 -32.94 83.55
CA ALA A 65 9.36 -34.13 83.84
C ALA A 65 10.25 -35.36 83.72
N ASP A 66 10.51 -36.03 84.85
CA ASP A 66 11.30 -37.27 84.92
C ASP A 66 12.67 -37.15 84.24
N ASP A 67 13.44 -36.14 84.67
CA ASP A 67 14.75 -35.76 84.14
C ASP A 67 14.77 -35.15 82.75
N LYS A 68 13.62 -35.06 82.07
CA LYS A 68 13.52 -34.53 80.72
C LYS A 68 12.98 -33.11 80.71
N ALA A 69 13.54 -32.25 79.85
CA ALA A 69 12.94 -30.95 79.56
C ALA A 69 11.51 -31.14 79.03
N HIS A 70 10.57 -30.38 79.58
CA HIS A 70 9.14 -30.49 79.31
C HIS A 70 8.46 -29.13 79.43
N GLY A 71 7.21 -28.99 78.98
CA GLY A 71 6.43 -27.78 79.17
C GLY A 71 7.13 -26.55 78.61
N SER A 72 7.09 -25.43 79.32
CA SER A 72 7.71 -24.17 78.88
C SER A 72 9.16 -24.06 79.36
N GLY A 73 10.07 -23.65 78.48
CA GLY A 73 11.47 -23.50 78.86
C GLY A 73 12.29 -22.59 77.96
N LYS A 74 13.50 -22.29 78.42
CA LYS A 74 14.54 -21.57 77.69
C LYS A 74 15.82 -22.38 77.71
N ALA A 75 16.32 -22.75 76.53
CA ALA A 75 17.60 -23.43 76.35
C ALA A 75 18.63 -22.48 75.72
N ARG A 76 19.88 -22.56 76.18
CA ARG A 76 21.07 -22.07 75.49
C ARG A 76 21.89 -23.29 75.11
N TYR A 77 22.24 -23.41 73.84
CA TYR A 77 23.03 -24.52 73.31
C TYR A 77 24.52 -24.16 73.28
N GLU A 78 25.37 -25.19 73.17
CA GLU A 78 26.84 -25.05 73.17
C GLU A 78 27.35 -24.20 72.01
N ASN A 79 26.66 -24.26 70.87
CA ASN A 79 26.96 -23.46 69.68
C ASN A 79 26.55 -21.97 69.81
N GLY A 80 26.02 -21.54 70.96
CA GLY A 80 25.54 -20.18 71.21
C GLY A 80 24.08 -19.94 70.83
N GLY A 81 23.43 -20.88 70.13
CA GLY A 81 22.01 -20.81 69.79
C GLY A 81 21.12 -20.79 71.04
N MET A 82 19.94 -20.20 70.93
CA MET A 82 19.00 -20.06 72.04
C MET A 82 17.60 -20.43 71.60
N TYR A 83 16.89 -21.21 72.40
CA TYR A 83 15.48 -21.52 72.21
C TYR A 83 14.67 -21.07 73.40
N LYS A 84 13.47 -20.54 73.15
CA LYS A 84 12.45 -20.27 74.16
C LYS A 84 11.11 -20.73 73.63
N GLY A 85 10.52 -21.75 74.22
CA GLY A 85 9.27 -22.33 73.73
C GLY A 85 8.87 -23.58 74.50
N GLU A 86 8.04 -24.39 73.88
CA GLU A 86 7.57 -25.64 74.46
C GLU A 86 8.54 -26.81 74.21
N PHE A 87 8.60 -27.72 75.18
CA PHE A 87 9.39 -28.94 75.13
C PHE A 87 8.52 -30.15 75.47
N ARG A 88 8.78 -31.27 74.79
CA ARG A 88 8.18 -32.56 75.12
C ARG A 88 9.24 -33.63 75.00
N HIS A 89 9.54 -34.28 76.13
CA HIS A 89 10.56 -35.34 76.21
C HIS A 89 11.91 -34.90 75.64
N GLU A 90 12.39 -33.73 76.07
CA GLU A 90 13.68 -33.12 75.66
C GLU A 90 13.70 -32.51 74.25
N GLN A 91 12.67 -32.75 73.44
CA GLN A 91 12.56 -32.20 72.09
C GLN A 91 11.74 -30.91 72.08
N ARG A 92 12.13 -29.95 71.24
CA ARG A 92 11.33 -28.75 70.97
C ARG A 92 10.02 -29.15 70.30
N CYS A 93 8.92 -28.58 70.77
CA CYS A 93 7.59 -28.77 70.21
C CYS A 93 6.76 -27.49 70.34
N GLY A 94 5.55 -27.48 69.80
CA GLY A 94 4.60 -26.37 70.00
C GLY A 94 5.16 -25.03 69.50
N TRP A 95 4.72 -23.91 70.07
CA TRP A 95 5.22 -22.60 69.65
C TRP A 95 6.55 -22.26 70.33
N GLY A 96 7.50 -21.72 69.58
CA GLY A 96 8.78 -21.31 70.13
C GLY A 96 9.55 -20.31 69.27
N HIS A 97 10.40 -19.55 69.95
CA HIS A 97 11.35 -18.62 69.38
C HIS A 97 12.77 -19.19 69.48
N HIS A 98 13.46 -19.33 68.35
CA HIS A 98 14.83 -19.80 68.24
C HIS A 98 15.72 -18.72 67.64
N THR A 99 16.78 -18.32 68.35
CA THR A 99 17.86 -17.51 67.81
C THR A 99 19.01 -18.43 67.45
N PHE A 100 19.38 -18.50 66.17
CA PHE A 100 20.47 -19.33 65.68
C PHE A 100 21.83 -18.67 66.00
N PRO A 101 22.92 -19.45 66.06
CA PRO A 101 24.28 -18.92 66.26
C PRO A 101 24.69 -17.85 65.24
N THR A 102 24.15 -17.97 64.03
CA THR A 102 24.34 -17.08 62.88
C THR A 102 23.64 -15.72 63.04
N GLY A 103 22.74 -15.57 64.02
CA GLY A 103 22.03 -14.33 64.35
C GLY A 103 20.63 -14.20 63.72
N ASP A 104 20.29 -15.04 62.74
CA ASP A 104 18.92 -15.23 62.27
C ASP A 104 18.05 -15.84 63.38
N HIS A 105 16.73 -15.67 63.27
CA HIS A 105 15.79 -16.19 64.25
C HIS A 105 14.51 -16.71 63.62
N TYR A 106 13.98 -17.78 64.20
CA TYR A 106 12.71 -18.37 63.84
C TYR A 106 11.71 -18.23 64.98
N GLU A 107 10.49 -17.85 64.68
CA GLU A 107 9.37 -17.89 65.60
C GLU A 107 8.19 -18.62 64.96
N GLY A 108 7.75 -19.70 65.59
CA GLY A 108 6.65 -20.51 65.07
C GLY A 108 6.56 -21.89 65.68
N GLU A 109 5.87 -22.79 65.00
CA GLU A 109 5.62 -24.14 65.46
C GLU A 109 6.84 -25.07 65.30
N TRP A 110 7.02 -25.97 66.26
CA TRP A 110 8.05 -27.00 66.30
C TRP A 110 7.41 -28.37 66.49
N LEU A 111 7.98 -29.40 65.85
CA LEU A 111 7.59 -30.79 66.05
C LEU A 111 8.84 -31.66 66.06
N ALA A 112 9.11 -32.29 67.21
CA ALA A 112 10.25 -33.20 67.39
C ALA A 112 11.57 -32.58 66.90
N ASP A 113 11.90 -31.39 67.42
CA ASP A 113 13.09 -30.59 67.06
C ASP A 113 13.16 -30.05 65.63
N LYS A 114 12.14 -30.27 64.80
CA LYS A 114 12.04 -29.70 63.45
C LYS A 114 11.09 -28.52 63.43
N ILE A 115 11.43 -27.49 62.66
CA ILE A 115 10.51 -26.40 62.32
C ILE A 115 9.30 -27.00 61.58
N HIS A 116 8.09 -26.63 61.98
CA HIS A 116 6.85 -27.19 61.45
C HIS A 116 5.71 -26.16 61.48
N GLY A 117 4.52 -26.50 60.99
CA GLY A 117 3.33 -25.68 61.14
C GLY A 117 3.50 -24.28 60.54
N GLN A 118 2.96 -23.26 61.19
CA GLN A 118 3.15 -21.86 60.81
C GLN A 118 4.35 -21.25 61.52
N GLY A 119 5.10 -20.40 60.82
CA GLY A 119 6.15 -19.62 61.46
C GLY A 119 6.87 -18.65 60.53
N ARG A 120 7.64 -17.78 61.16
CA ARG A 120 8.45 -16.76 60.52
C ARG A 120 9.92 -16.99 60.81
N HIS A 121 10.73 -17.06 59.76
CA HIS A 121 12.19 -17.06 59.82
C HIS A 121 12.69 -15.70 59.33
N THR A 122 13.35 -14.95 60.19
CA THR A 122 13.98 -13.66 59.85
C THR A 122 15.48 -13.87 59.73
N PHE A 123 16.02 -13.61 58.56
CA PHE A 123 17.43 -13.76 58.22
C PHE A 123 18.26 -12.58 58.73
N LEU A 124 19.59 -12.75 58.74
CA LEU A 124 20.52 -11.75 59.24
C LEU A 124 20.48 -10.43 58.46
N ASP A 125 20.17 -10.48 57.16
CA ASP A 125 20.07 -9.32 56.28
C ASP A 125 18.73 -8.55 56.42
N GLY A 126 17.86 -9.00 57.34
CA GLY A 126 16.54 -8.43 57.57
C GLY A 126 15.46 -8.96 56.62
N SER A 127 15.81 -9.79 55.62
CA SER A 127 14.81 -10.54 54.86
C SER A 127 14.08 -11.52 55.77
N TYR A 128 12.87 -11.92 55.38
CA TYR A 128 12.13 -12.93 56.16
C TYR A 128 11.26 -13.79 55.27
N TYR A 129 11.13 -15.05 55.68
CA TYR A 129 10.11 -15.97 55.22
C TYR A 129 9.02 -16.09 56.28
N GLU A 130 7.77 -16.05 55.89
CA GLU A 130 6.63 -16.33 56.76
C GLU A 130 5.66 -17.28 56.05
N GLY A 131 5.35 -18.40 56.69
CA GLY A 131 4.44 -19.37 56.10
C GLY A 131 4.47 -20.75 56.74
N HIS A 132 4.04 -21.73 55.95
CA HIS A 132 3.92 -23.12 56.36
C HIS A 132 5.20 -23.91 56.15
N TRP A 133 5.58 -24.66 57.17
CA TRP A 133 6.76 -25.51 57.21
C TRP A 133 6.40 -26.98 57.43
N ALA A 134 7.10 -27.89 56.73
CA ALA A 134 6.97 -29.33 56.93
C ALA A 134 8.36 -29.93 57.18
N ALA A 135 8.55 -30.49 58.37
CA ALA A 135 9.79 -31.20 58.74
C ALA A 135 11.10 -30.40 58.50
N GLY A 136 11.06 -29.08 58.70
CA GLY A 136 12.19 -28.17 58.49
C GLY A 136 12.22 -27.47 57.13
N GLU A 137 11.37 -27.86 56.19
CA GLU A 137 11.34 -27.32 54.83
C GLU A 137 10.18 -26.34 54.64
N ARG A 138 10.39 -25.32 53.82
CA ARG A 138 9.33 -24.38 53.40
C ARG A 138 8.36 -25.09 52.45
N VAL A 139 7.06 -24.90 52.65
CA VAL A 139 6.01 -25.48 51.80
C VAL A 139 5.24 -24.41 51.05
N LYS A 140 4.76 -23.38 51.76
CA LYS A 140 3.98 -22.30 51.18
C LYS A 140 4.02 -21.06 52.07
N GLY A 141 4.39 -19.92 51.50
CA GLY A 141 4.55 -18.71 52.29
C GLY A 141 4.98 -17.52 51.46
N ILE A 142 5.26 -16.44 52.17
CA ILE A 142 5.80 -15.18 51.65
C ILE A 142 7.28 -15.08 52.01
N LEU A 143 8.14 -14.75 51.05
CA LEU A 143 9.52 -14.34 51.26
C LEU A 143 9.64 -12.87 50.86
N VAL A 144 10.13 -12.03 51.77
CA VAL A 144 10.34 -10.60 51.54
C VAL A 144 11.81 -10.27 51.75
N SER A 145 12.42 -9.55 50.81
CA SER A 145 13.79 -9.05 50.94
C SER A 145 13.89 -8.02 52.08
N GLY A 146 15.07 -7.84 52.67
CA GLY A 146 15.25 -6.97 53.84
C GLY A 146 14.91 -5.49 53.59
N ASP A 147 15.00 -5.03 52.34
CA ASP A 147 14.61 -3.70 51.88
C ASP A 147 13.14 -3.61 51.42
N GLY A 148 12.41 -4.74 51.38
CA GLY A 148 11.05 -4.83 50.85
C GLY A 148 10.93 -4.56 49.34
N SER A 149 12.03 -4.60 48.58
CA SER A 149 11.99 -4.41 47.13
C SER A 149 11.48 -5.63 46.38
N THR A 150 11.62 -6.82 46.97
CA THR A 150 11.23 -8.09 46.36
C THR A 150 10.36 -8.89 47.31
N GLU A 151 9.23 -9.34 46.80
CA GLU A 151 8.29 -10.20 47.51
C GLU A 151 7.93 -11.40 46.63
N TYR A 152 8.04 -12.60 47.17
CA TYR A 152 7.46 -13.79 46.56
C TYR A 152 6.43 -14.42 47.50
N THR A 153 5.21 -14.60 47.01
CA THR A 153 4.15 -15.33 47.72
C THR A 153 3.77 -16.56 46.90
N GLY A 154 4.03 -17.76 47.42
CA GLY A 154 3.79 -18.98 46.64
C GLY A 154 4.19 -20.26 47.34
N GLN A 155 4.24 -21.33 46.55
CA GLN A 155 4.66 -22.66 46.98
C GLN A 155 6.19 -22.80 46.89
N TRP A 156 6.74 -23.69 47.71
CA TRP A 156 8.16 -23.93 47.87
C TRP A 156 8.44 -25.42 47.85
N LYS A 157 9.60 -25.79 47.30
CA LYS A 157 10.11 -27.16 47.32
C LYS A 157 11.64 -27.09 47.31
N GLU A 158 12.30 -27.81 48.22
CA GLU A 158 13.76 -27.86 48.30
C GLU A 158 14.41 -26.45 48.32
N GLU A 159 13.82 -25.53 49.11
CA GLU A 159 14.20 -24.12 49.24
C GLU A 159 14.04 -23.24 47.98
N ALA A 160 13.54 -23.79 46.87
CA ALA A 160 13.27 -23.06 45.63
C ALA A 160 11.77 -22.74 45.47
N ARG A 161 11.46 -21.65 44.74
CA ARG A 161 10.10 -21.32 44.31
C ARG A 161 9.62 -22.43 43.36
N HIS A 162 8.47 -23.01 43.65
CA HIS A 162 7.95 -24.15 42.89
C HIS A 162 6.42 -24.07 42.85
N GLY A 163 5.77 -24.67 41.85
CA GLY A 163 4.32 -24.64 41.71
C GLY A 163 3.78 -23.22 41.44
N HIS A 164 2.66 -22.83 42.04
CA HIS A 164 2.05 -21.52 41.75
C HIS A 164 2.49 -20.43 42.73
N GLY A 165 2.85 -19.25 42.20
CA GLY A 165 3.28 -18.12 43.02
C GLY A 165 3.23 -16.76 42.31
N VAL A 166 3.33 -15.72 43.13
CA VAL A 166 3.38 -14.32 42.71
C VAL A 166 4.74 -13.76 43.12
N LEU A 167 5.50 -13.26 42.15
CA LEU A 167 6.71 -12.48 42.40
C LEU A 167 6.39 -11.01 42.12
N PHE A 168 6.67 -10.15 43.08
CA PHE A 168 6.60 -8.70 42.92
C PHE A 168 7.98 -8.11 43.16
N HIS A 169 8.54 -7.46 42.14
CA HIS A 169 9.76 -6.69 42.23
C HIS A 169 9.42 -5.21 42.03
N LYS A 170 9.46 -4.47 43.13
CA LYS A 170 8.95 -3.10 43.24
C LYS A 170 9.64 -2.19 42.23
N GLY A 171 8.85 -1.61 41.32
CA GLY A 171 9.35 -0.71 40.28
C GLY A 171 9.91 -1.41 39.05
N PHE A 172 9.80 -2.73 38.96
CA PHE A 172 10.31 -3.50 37.82
C PHE A 172 9.24 -4.39 37.20
N LEU A 173 8.68 -5.35 37.95
CA LEU A 173 7.70 -6.28 37.43
C LEU A 173 6.84 -6.93 38.52
N LYS A 174 5.71 -7.49 38.08
CA LYS A 174 4.90 -8.44 38.81
C LYS A 174 4.65 -9.66 37.93
N TYR A 175 5.11 -10.83 38.37
CA TYR A 175 4.80 -12.11 37.75
C TYR A 175 3.79 -12.88 38.60
N THR A 176 2.81 -13.52 37.96
CA THR A 176 1.83 -14.42 38.59
C THR A 176 1.69 -15.65 37.71
N GLY A 177 2.10 -16.81 38.21
CA GLY A 177 2.09 -18.02 37.39
C GLY A 177 2.77 -19.21 38.04
N GLU A 178 3.12 -20.16 37.19
CA GLU A 178 3.80 -21.40 37.53
C GLU A 178 5.33 -21.24 37.62
N TRP A 179 5.94 -22.03 38.50
CA TRP A 179 7.35 -22.02 38.83
C TRP A 179 7.87 -23.45 38.94
N VAL A 180 9.07 -23.69 38.45
CA VAL A 180 9.83 -24.91 38.69
C VAL A 180 11.24 -24.51 39.05
N ASP A 181 11.63 -24.81 40.29
CA ASP A 181 12.99 -24.65 40.81
C ASP A 181 13.55 -23.25 40.53
N ASP A 182 12.83 -22.23 41.01
CA ASP A 182 13.12 -20.79 40.85
C ASP A 182 12.96 -20.21 39.44
N VAL A 183 12.52 -21.01 38.47
CA VAL A 183 12.35 -20.59 37.08
C VAL A 183 10.86 -20.51 36.72
N GLN A 184 10.47 -19.48 35.97
CA GLN A 184 9.11 -19.34 35.44
C GLN A 184 8.86 -20.44 34.40
N GLU A 185 7.79 -21.18 34.58
CA GLU A 185 7.42 -22.33 33.75
C GLU A 185 5.90 -22.34 33.56
N GLY A 186 5.35 -23.09 32.61
CA GLY A 186 3.89 -23.23 32.47
C GLY A 186 3.17 -21.92 32.14
N HIS A 187 1.96 -21.71 32.66
CA HIS A 187 1.19 -20.50 32.37
C HIS A 187 1.45 -19.38 33.38
N GLY A 188 1.59 -18.15 32.88
CA GLY A 188 1.82 -17.00 33.74
C GLY A 188 1.52 -15.65 33.09
N VAL A 189 1.31 -14.66 33.94
CA VAL A 189 1.11 -13.25 33.59
C VAL A 189 2.27 -12.44 34.18
N CYS A 190 2.97 -11.69 33.34
CA CYS A 190 3.97 -10.72 33.76
C CYS A 190 3.52 -9.31 33.39
N VAL A 191 3.51 -8.40 34.35
CA VAL A 191 3.25 -6.97 34.17
C VAL A 191 4.51 -6.21 34.54
N TRP A 192 5.07 -5.43 33.61
CA TRP A 192 6.26 -4.63 33.82
C TRP A 192 5.91 -3.22 34.31
N ALA A 193 6.89 -2.52 34.86
CA ALA A 193 6.71 -1.18 35.44
C ALA A 193 6.27 -0.11 34.44
N ASP A 194 6.57 -0.30 33.15
CA ASP A 194 6.11 0.56 32.06
C ASP A 194 4.62 0.35 31.71
N GLY A 195 3.97 -0.67 32.28
CA GLY A 195 2.59 -1.05 31.98
C GLY A 195 2.46 -2.09 30.86
N THR A 196 3.58 -2.55 30.28
CA THR A 196 3.59 -3.69 29.37
C THR A 196 3.10 -4.94 30.11
N GLU A 197 2.35 -5.80 29.41
CA GLU A 197 1.82 -7.05 29.95
C GLU A 197 2.08 -8.20 28.97
N TYR A 198 2.48 -9.36 29.50
CA TYR A 198 2.48 -10.64 28.79
C TYR A 198 1.64 -11.63 29.56
N LYS A 199 0.72 -12.29 28.85
CA LYS A 199 -0.10 -13.38 29.36
C LYS A 199 0.03 -14.57 28.43
N GLY A 200 0.68 -15.63 28.89
CA GLY A 200 0.94 -16.78 28.03
C GLY A 200 1.72 -17.89 28.71
N THR A 201 2.35 -18.71 27.88
CA THR A 201 3.17 -19.83 28.34
C THR A 201 4.63 -19.37 28.52
N TRP A 202 5.30 -19.97 29.50
CA TRP A 202 6.68 -19.73 29.90
C TRP A 202 7.40 -21.07 29.91
N LYS A 203 8.68 -21.07 29.51
CA LYS A 203 9.52 -22.25 29.57
C LYS A 203 10.95 -21.83 29.84
N GLY A 204 11.55 -22.31 30.92
CA GLY A 204 12.93 -21.94 31.24
C GLY A 204 13.13 -20.43 31.45
N GLY A 205 12.12 -19.71 31.98
CA GLY A 205 12.22 -18.28 32.27
C GLY A 205 11.96 -17.35 31.09
N VAL A 206 11.69 -17.87 29.89
CA VAL A 206 11.41 -17.09 28.69
C VAL A 206 10.00 -17.35 28.18
N ARG A 207 9.43 -16.39 27.43
CA ARG A 207 8.12 -16.54 26.78
C ARG A 207 8.21 -17.62 25.71
N TYR A 208 7.25 -18.53 25.71
CA TYR A 208 7.20 -19.69 24.84
C TYR A 208 5.74 -20.05 24.50
N GLY A 209 5.51 -20.79 23.42
CA GLY A 209 4.17 -21.29 23.08
C GLY A 209 3.18 -20.16 22.79
N ARG A 210 1.91 -20.30 23.19
CA ARG A 210 0.90 -19.25 22.94
C ARG A 210 0.95 -18.16 24.00
N GLY A 211 0.86 -16.90 23.58
CA GLY A 211 0.79 -15.76 24.50
C GLY A 211 0.33 -14.45 23.85
N ILE A 212 -0.21 -13.57 24.68
CA ILE A 212 -0.64 -12.23 24.34
C ILE A 212 0.32 -11.23 25.00
N TYR A 213 0.90 -10.34 24.20
CA TYR A 213 1.76 -9.26 24.65
C TYR A 213 1.10 -7.92 24.32
N THR A 214 0.89 -7.09 25.33
CA THR A 214 0.21 -5.79 25.22
C THR A 214 1.12 -4.69 25.75
N ARG A 215 1.24 -3.60 25.00
CA ARG A 215 1.92 -2.38 25.47
C ARG A 215 0.90 -1.25 25.70
N PRO A 216 1.21 -0.27 26.57
CA PRO A 216 0.33 0.87 26.84
C PRO A 216 0.05 1.76 25.62
N ASP A 217 0.94 1.77 24.62
CA ASP A 217 0.78 2.53 23.37
C ASP A 217 -0.31 1.96 22.43
N GLY A 218 -0.89 0.81 22.78
CA GLY A 218 -1.93 0.13 22.02
C GLY A 218 -1.41 -1.00 21.12
N TYR A 219 -0.10 -1.26 21.09
CA TYR A 219 0.48 -2.44 20.45
C TYR A 219 -0.01 -3.71 21.16
N VAL A 220 -0.48 -4.67 20.37
CA VAL A 220 -0.91 -5.98 20.85
C VAL A 220 -0.41 -7.04 19.89
N TYR A 221 0.29 -8.05 20.39
CA TYR A 221 0.60 -9.27 19.68
C TYR A 221 -0.09 -10.46 20.36
N ASP A 222 -0.90 -11.21 19.62
CA ASP A 222 -1.52 -12.47 20.02
C ASP A 222 -1.05 -13.57 19.07
N GLY A 223 -0.15 -14.42 19.54
CA GLY A 223 0.51 -15.37 18.67
C GLY A 223 1.38 -16.38 19.38
N ASP A 224 2.14 -17.11 18.59
CA ASP A 224 3.12 -18.05 19.12
C ASP A 224 4.43 -17.33 19.44
N TRP A 225 5.16 -17.90 20.39
CA TRP A 225 6.39 -17.39 20.97
C TRP A 225 7.44 -18.49 21.03
N ARG A 226 8.69 -18.13 20.79
CA ARG A 226 9.83 -19.02 20.99
C ARG A 226 11.02 -18.17 21.45
N ASP A 227 11.60 -18.54 22.58
CA ASP A 227 12.79 -17.89 23.15
C ASP A 227 12.65 -16.36 23.21
N ASP A 228 11.54 -15.88 23.81
CA ASP A 228 11.20 -14.46 23.93
C ASP A 228 10.92 -13.68 22.64
N MET A 229 10.83 -14.35 21.49
CA MET A 229 10.52 -13.73 20.19
C MET A 229 9.18 -14.20 19.63
N GLN A 230 8.48 -13.30 18.92
CA GLN A 230 7.33 -13.69 18.11
C GLN A 230 7.76 -14.75 17.08
N HIS A 231 6.99 -15.83 17.01
CA HIS A 231 7.26 -16.97 16.13
C HIS A 231 5.94 -17.62 15.68
N GLY A 232 5.99 -18.54 14.72
CA GLY A 232 4.82 -19.32 14.31
C GLY A 232 3.73 -18.44 13.70
N GLN A 233 2.49 -18.59 14.15
CA GLN A 233 1.35 -17.80 13.68
C GLN A 233 0.93 -16.76 14.71
N GLY A 234 0.66 -15.54 14.26
CA GLY A 234 0.25 -14.46 15.16
C GLY A 234 -0.49 -13.32 14.48
N SER A 235 -1.31 -12.65 15.28
CA SER A 235 -1.95 -11.38 14.92
C SER A 235 -1.33 -10.25 15.71
N CYS A 236 -0.99 -9.16 15.01
CA CYS A 236 -0.44 -7.95 15.60
C CYS A 236 -1.32 -6.76 15.27
N ARG A 237 -1.63 -5.95 16.28
CA ARG A 237 -2.15 -4.59 16.14
C ARG A 237 -1.02 -3.65 16.54
N TYR A 238 -0.68 -2.72 15.65
CA TYR A 238 0.35 -1.72 15.89
C TYR A 238 -0.23 -0.45 16.50
N ASP A 239 0.63 0.38 17.08
CA ASP A 239 0.30 1.68 17.69
C ASP A 239 -0.25 2.69 16.65
N ASP A 240 0.22 2.64 15.40
CA ASP A 240 -0.26 3.43 14.27
C ASP A 240 -1.68 3.03 13.78
N GLY A 241 -2.22 1.91 14.29
CA GLY A 241 -3.52 1.34 13.90
C GLY A 241 -3.46 0.29 12.80
N SER A 242 -2.28 0.03 12.22
CA SER A 242 -2.03 -1.07 11.29
C SER A 242 -2.29 -2.42 11.97
N ARG A 243 -2.64 -3.43 11.17
CA ARG A 243 -2.95 -4.79 11.63
C ARG A 243 -2.30 -5.82 10.72
N TYR A 244 -1.57 -6.76 11.31
CA TYR A 244 -0.99 -7.90 10.62
C TYR A 244 -1.55 -9.21 11.16
N GLU A 245 -1.75 -10.18 10.29
CA GLU A 245 -2.09 -11.55 10.63
C GLU A 245 -1.31 -12.47 9.69
N GLY A 246 -0.49 -13.36 10.24
CA GLY A 246 0.34 -14.24 9.42
C GLY A 246 1.48 -14.87 10.20
N SER A 247 2.50 -15.29 9.45
CA SER A 247 3.62 -16.03 10.00
C SER A 247 4.74 -15.13 10.53
N TRP A 248 5.42 -15.58 11.58
CA TRP A 248 6.47 -14.86 12.27
C TRP A 248 7.71 -15.73 12.45
N GLU A 249 8.88 -15.14 12.25
CA GLU A 249 10.16 -15.79 12.50
C GLU A 249 11.13 -14.82 13.18
N LYS A 250 11.65 -15.20 14.36
CA LYS A 250 12.63 -14.42 15.13
C LYS A 250 12.21 -12.95 15.32
N GLY A 251 10.94 -12.73 15.66
CA GLY A 251 10.39 -11.40 15.91
C GLY A 251 9.98 -10.61 14.66
N GLN A 252 10.17 -11.16 13.46
CA GLN A 252 9.89 -10.50 12.18
C GLN A 252 8.76 -11.19 11.44
N ARG A 253 7.98 -10.44 10.66
CA ARG A 253 7.00 -11.01 9.74
C ARG A 253 7.72 -11.82 8.66
N SER A 254 7.24 -13.03 8.42
CA SER A 254 7.82 -13.99 7.48
C SER A 254 6.71 -14.84 6.86
N GLY A 255 6.97 -15.53 5.75
CA GLY A 255 6.00 -16.43 5.12
C GLY A 255 4.73 -15.72 4.68
N GLU A 256 3.60 -16.42 4.68
CA GLU A 256 2.31 -15.84 4.27
C GLU A 256 1.73 -14.94 5.36
N GLY A 257 1.16 -13.81 4.94
CA GLY A 257 0.46 -12.90 5.84
C GLY A 257 -0.36 -11.83 5.15
N LYS A 258 -1.27 -11.25 5.93
CA LYS A 258 -2.16 -10.15 5.55
C LYS A 258 -1.88 -8.96 6.44
N CYS A 259 -1.58 -7.81 5.83
CA CYS A 259 -1.42 -6.54 6.52
C CYS A 259 -2.48 -5.55 6.04
N ARG A 260 -3.24 -4.96 6.96
CA ARG A 260 -4.01 -3.75 6.74
C ARG A 260 -3.23 -2.60 7.34
N PHE A 261 -2.76 -1.68 6.52
CA PHE A 261 -1.99 -0.53 6.94
C PHE A 261 -2.90 0.59 7.44
N ALA A 262 -2.36 1.48 8.27
CA ALA A 262 -3.07 2.63 8.82
C ALA A 262 -3.61 3.60 7.75
N ASN A 263 -2.96 3.65 6.57
CA ASN A 263 -3.39 4.45 5.43
C ASN A 263 -4.59 3.86 4.66
N GLY A 264 -5.07 2.67 5.03
CA GLY A 264 -6.19 1.97 4.38
C GLY A 264 -5.75 0.83 3.44
N ASP A 265 -4.47 0.82 3.01
CA ASP A 265 -3.95 -0.19 2.10
C ASP A 265 -4.02 -1.59 2.72
N VAL A 266 -4.20 -2.60 1.87
CA VAL A 266 -4.26 -4.00 2.27
C VAL A 266 -3.31 -4.81 1.41
N TYR A 267 -2.32 -5.43 2.03
CA TYR A 267 -1.45 -6.41 1.41
C TYR A 267 -1.80 -7.82 1.87
N VAL A 268 -1.84 -8.76 0.92
CA VAL A 268 -1.96 -10.20 1.17
C VAL A 268 -0.91 -10.89 0.31
N GLY A 269 0.03 -11.59 0.93
CA GLY A 269 1.12 -12.24 0.21
C GLY A 269 2.24 -12.71 1.11
N LEU A 270 3.38 -12.96 0.49
CA LEU A 270 4.59 -13.42 1.17
C LEU A 270 5.35 -12.24 1.82
N TRP A 271 5.98 -12.55 2.94
CA TRP A 271 6.79 -11.64 3.75
C TRP A 271 8.15 -12.27 4.00
N ALA A 272 9.19 -11.44 4.04
CA ALA A 272 10.52 -11.84 4.45
C ALA A 272 11.16 -10.66 5.19
N VAL A 273 11.65 -10.90 6.41
CA VAL A 273 12.39 -9.89 7.20
C VAL A 273 11.59 -8.58 7.31
N ASP A 274 10.32 -8.68 7.72
CA ASP A 274 9.38 -7.55 7.83
C ASP A 274 9.06 -6.79 6.54
N ALA A 275 9.53 -7.23 5.38
CA ALA A 275 9.22 -6.64 4.09
C ALA A 275 8.27 -7.53 3.26
N ARG A 276 7.46 -6.91 2.40
CA ARG A 276 6.70 -7.64 1.36
C ARG A 276 7.70 -8.26 0.40
N SER A 277 7.58 -9.55 0.14
CA SER A 277 8.55 -10.29 -0.69
C SER A 277 7.87 -11.44 -1.42
N GLY A 278 8.35 -11.84 -2.59
CA GLY A 278 7.73 -12.86 -3.42
C GLY A 278 6.33 -12.47 -3.91
N LYS A 279 5.46 -13.46 -4.14
CA LYS A 279 4.11 -13.24 -4.67
C LYS A 279 3.20 -12.58 -3.65
N GLY A 280 2.51 -11.51 -4.09
CA GLY A 280 1.53 -10.85 -3.26
C GLY A 280 0.60 -9.90 -4.01
N THR A 281 -0.47 -9.51 -3.34
CA THR A 281 -1.46 -8.58 -3.82
C THR A 281 -1.59 -7.42 -2.86
N CYS A 282 -1.42 -6.19 -3.35
CA CYS A 282 -1.71 -4.97 -2.62
C CYS A 282 -2.95 -4.29 -3.22
N ALA A 283 -4.00 -4.13 -2.43
CA ALA A 283 -5.13 -3.27 -2.73
C ALA A 283 -4.93 -1.95 -2.00
N TYR A 284 -4.90 -0.84 -2.74
CA TYR A 284 -4.62 0.48 -2.21
C TYR A 284 -5.94 1.20 -1.88
N GLU A 285 -5.91 2.12 -0.92
CA GLU A 285 -7.08 2.94 -0.56
C GLU A 285 -7.56 3.81 -1.75
N SER A 286 -6.67 4.11 -2.71
CA SER A 286 -7.02 4.79 -3.96
C SER A 286 -8.02 4.02 -4.83
N GLY A 287 -8.19 2.71 -4.58
CA GLY A 287 -8.91 1.77 -5.44
C GLY A 287 -8.01 1.04 -6.43
N ASP A 288 -6.73 1.40 -6.51
CA ASP A 288 -5.74 0.68 -7.31
C ASP A 288 -5.44 -0.69 -6.69
N LYS A 289 -4.99 -1.62 -7.52
CA LYS A 289 -4.62 -2.97 -7.09
C LYS A 289 -3.45 -3.50 -7.89
N TYR A 290 -2.40 -3.90 -7.20
CA TYR A 290 -1.28 -4.63 -7.79
C TYR A 290 -1.31 -6.10 -7.34
N THR A 291 -1.08 -7.02 -8.27
CA THR A 291 -0.84 -8.44 -8.01
C THR A 291 0.39 -8.88 -8.80
N GLY A 292 1.44 -9.32 -8.12
CA GLY A 292 2.71 -9.69 -8.77
C GLY A 292 3.80 -10.05 -7.77
N GLU A 293 5.03 -10.06 -8.24
CA GLU A 293 6.21 -10.27 -7.40
C GLU A 293 6.58 -8.98 -6.64
N TRP A 294 7.21 -9.18 -5.48
CA TRP A 294 7.68 -8.14 -4.57
C TRP A 294 9.09 -8.47 -4.09
N VAL A 295 9.94 -7.47 -3.92
CA VAL A 295 11.27 -7.61 -3.31
C VAL A 295 11.50 -6.42 -2.40
N ASP A 296 11.83 -6.66 -1.14
CA ASP A 296 12.12 -5.63 -0.13
C ASP A 296 11.06 -4.51 -0.06
N GLY A 297 9.79 -4.90 -0.16
CA GLY A 297 8.68 -3.97 -0.11
C GLY A 297 8.34 -3.28 -1.42
N GLN A 298 9.12 -3.46 -2.49
CA GLN A 298 8.90 -2.82 -3.80
C GLN A 298 8.31 -3.82 -4.80
N ARG A 299 7.51 -3.34 -5.75
CA ARG A 299 7.04 -4.15 -6.87
C ARG A 299 8.21 -4.49 -7.79
N GLN A 300 8.34 -5.76 -8.11
CA GLN A 300 9.43 -6.30 -8.91
C GLN A 300 8.87 -7.37 -9.86
N GLY A 301 9.57 -7.66 -10.95
CA GLY A 301 9.24 -8.74 -11.87
C GLY A 301 7.85 -8.62 -12.50
N TYR A 302 7.30 -9.74 -12.96
CA TYR A 302 6.01 -9.73 -13.64
C TYR A 302 4.84 -9.46 -12.68
N GLY A 303 3.99 -8.49 -13.04
CA GLY A 303 2.84 -8.10 -12.24
C GLY A 303 1.69 -7.50 -13.05
N ILE A 304 0.52 -7.41 -12.43
CA ILE A 304 -0.70 -6.84 -12.99
C ILE A 304 -1.16 -5.70 -12.07
N CYS A 305 -1.17 -4.48 -12.59
CA CYS A 305 -1.77 -3.33 -11.93
C CYS A 305 -3.15 -3.06 -12.55
N LYS A 306 -4.19 -2.98 -11.71
CA LYS A 306 -5.53 -2.52 -12.07
C LYS A 306 -5.73 -1.20 -11.36
N PHE A 307 -5.96 -0.13 -12.11
CA PHE A 307 -6.16 1.19 -11.54
C PHE A 307 -7.65 1.45 -11.27
N ALA A 308 -7.93 2.42 -10.40
CA ALA A 308 -9.28 2.80 -10.02
C ALA A 308 -10.15 3.26 -11.20
N ASP A 309 -9.54 3.81 -12.27
CA ASP A 309 -10.21 4.19 -13.52
C ASP A 309 -10.60 2.98 -14.41
N GLY A 310 -10.27 1.76 -13.97
CA GLY A 310 -10.53 0.52 -14.68
C GLY A 310 -9.43 0.12 -15.67
N SER A 311 -8.43 0.97 -15.90
CA SER A 311 -7.27 0.62 -16.73
C SER A 311 -6.46 -0.50 -16.08
N LYS A 312 -5.83 -1.33 -16.92
CA LYS A 312 -5.09 -2.50 -16.49
C LYS A 312 -3.79 -2.58 -17.26
N PHE A 313 -2.70 -2.75 -16.53
CA PHE A 313 -1.36 -2.88 -17.08
C PHE A 313 -0.76 -4.18 -16.58
N LYS A 314 -0.23 -4.97 -17.51
CA LYS A 314 0.46 -6.23 -17.22
C LYS A 314 1.89 -6.12 -17.71
N GLY A 315 2.87 -6.61 -16.97
CA GLY A 315 4.24 -6.65 -17.46
C GLY A 315 5.26 -6.64 -16.33
N GLU A 316 6.50 -6.35 -16.69
CA GLU A 316 7.64 -6.31 -15.78
C GLU A 316 7.67 -5.01 -14.96
N TRP A 317 8.14 -5.14 -13.72
CA TRP A 317 8.35 -4.06 -12.76
C TRP A 317 9.77 -4.11 -12.23
N GLU A 318 10.39 -2.95 -12.07
CA GLU A 318 11.72 -2.80 -11.47
C GLU A 318 11.70 -1.65 -10.48
N GLY A 319 11.83 -1.95 -9.19
CA GLY A 319 11.86 -0.96 -8.12
C GLY A 319 10.66 -0.01 -8.13
N ASP A 320 9.45 -0.58 -8.14
CA ASP A 320 8.17 0.15 -8.28
C ASP A 320 7.93 0.87 -9.63
N ALA A 321 8.86 0.84 -10.57
CA ALA A 321 8.66 1.38 -11.91
C ALA A 321 8.12 0.29 -12.86
N TRP A 322 7.09 0.61 -13.63
CA TRP A 322 6.62 -0.27 -14.70
C TRP A 322 7.55 -0.18 -15.90
N VAL A 323 8.05 -1.33 -16.36
CA VAL A 323 8.91 -1.42 -17.55
C VAL A 323 8.03 -1.57 -18.78
N GLN A 324 8.03 -0.57 -19.66
CA GLN A 324 7.20 -0.61 -20.88
C GLN A 324 7.85 -1.51 -21.94
N GLY A 325 7.07 -2.44 -22.49
CA GLY A 325 7.44 -3.15 -23.71
C GLY A 325 7.35 -2.26 -24.95
N LEU A 326 8.06 -2.62 -26.02
CA LEU A 326 7.97 -1.95 -27.34
C LEU A 326 6.58 -2.08 -27.94
N ALA A 327 6.22 -1.19 -28.86
CA ALA A 327 4.96 -1.27 -29.59
C ALA A 327 4.90 -2.52 -30.50
N HIS A 328 3.94 -3.41 -30.23
CA HIS A 328 3.69 -4.60 -31.02
C HIS A 328 2.76 -4.27 -32.22
N PRO A 329 3.16 -4.60 -33.47
CA PRO A 329 2.42 -4.21 -34.68
C PRO A 329 0.99 -4.76 -34.75
N GLY A 330 0.80 -6.03 -34.37
CA GLY A 330 -0.51 -6.69 -34.42
C GLY A 330 -1.50 -6.25 -33.34
N HIS A 331 -1.08 -5.42 -32.38
CA HIS A 331 -1.94 -4.96 -31.28
C HIS A 331 -2.14 -3.44 -31.27
N THR A 332 -1.24 -2.72 -31.91
CA THR A 332 -1.38 -1.30 -32.20
C THR A 332 -2.63 -1.03 -33.02
N LYS A 333 -3.37 0.03 -32.67
CA LYS A 333 -4.64 0.39 -33.32
C LYS A 333 -4.52 1.70 -34.07
N LEU A 334 -5.35 1.90 -35.07
CA LEU A 334 -5.40 3.11 -35.88
C LEU A 334 -6.77 3.78 -35.73
N LYS A 335 -6.81 5.12 -35.71
CA LYS A 335 -8.06 5.90 -35.68
C LYS A 335 -7.92 7.19 -36.47
N GLY A 336 -8.90 7.53 -37.30
CA GLY A 336 -8.97 8.81 -37.98
C GLY A 336 -9.56 8.71 -39.38
N LEU A 337 -10.11 9.81 -39.88
CA LEU A 337 -10.71 9.84 -41.22
C LEU A 337 -9.67 9.61 -42.32
N GLY A 338 -8.42 10.06 -42.11
CA GLY A 338 -7.29 9.84 -43.03
C GLY A 338 -6.90 8.37 -43.24
N LEU A 339 -7.55 7.40 -42.56
CA LEU A 339 -7.38 5.98 -42.87
C LEU A 339 -8.20 5.51 -44.08
N SER A 340 -9.29 6.22 -44.40
CA SER A 340 -10.27 5.78 -45.40
C SER A 340 -10.65 6.85 -46.41
N ARG A 341 -10.55 8.15 -46.05
CA ARG A 341 -10.89 9.26 -46.94
C ARG A 341 -9.97 10.45 -46.79
N ALA A 342 -9.59 11.05 -47.91
CA ALA A 342 -8.91 12.35 -47.99
C ALA A 342 -9.43 13.16 -49.20
N VAL A 343 -9.00 14.41 -49.30
CA VAL A 343 -9.34 15.32 -50.42
C VAL A 343 -8.03 15.83 -51.02
N ALA A 344 -7.94 15.87 -52.35
CA ALA A 344 -6.75 16.31 -53.04
C ALA A 344 -6.35 17.75 -52.64
N GLY A 345 -5.09 17.94 -52.28
CA GLY A 345 -4.52 19.21 -51.81
C GLY A 345 -4.82 19.56 -50.35
N VAL A 346 -5.64 18.77 -49.64
CA VAL A 346 -5.97 19.00 -48.23
C VAL A 346 -5.15 18.05 -47.35
N PRO A 347 -4.42 18.54 -46.34
CA PRO A 347 -3.75 17.68 -45.38
C PRO A 347 -4.74 16.74 -44.68
N ALA A 348 -4.48 15.45 -44.77
CA ALA A 348 -5.26 14.41 -44.11
C ALA A 348 -4.45 13.80 -42.96
N THR A 349 -5.14 13.48 -41.87
CA THR A 349 -4.50 13.01 -40.64
C THR A 349 -5.20 11.79 -40.05
N PHE A 350 -4.42 10.95 -39.39
CA PHE A 350 -4.92 9.89 -38.53
C PHE A 350 -3.94 9.62 -37.38
N THR A 351 -4.39 8.90 -36.36
CA THR A 351 -3.64 8.63 -35.15
C THR A 351 -3.34 7.14 -35.02
N ILE A 352 -2.09 6.81 -34.72
CA ILE A 352 -1.63 5.50 -34.28
C ILE A 352 -1.73 5.47 -32.75
N LEU A 353 -2.37 4.44 -32.22
CA LEU A 353 -2.54 4.17 -30.79
C LEU A 353 -1.67 2.95 -30.45
N ALA A 354 -0.41 3.20 -30.07
CA ALA A 354 0.58 2.16 -29.89
C ALA A 354 0.23 1.28 -28.68
N ARG A 355 0.40 -0.04 -28.86
CA ARG A 355 0.19 -1.04 -27.81
C ARG A 355 1.32 -2.05 -27.81
N ASP A 356 1.69 -2.52 -26.63
CA ASP A 356 2.70 -3.57 -26.48
C ASP A 356 2.14 -4.98 -26.78
N GLU A 357 3.00 -5.99 -26.68
CA GLU A 357 2.67 -7.40 -26.86
C GLU A 357 1.57 -7.88 -25.88
N LEU A 358 1.50 -7.29 -24.68
CA LEU A 358 0.49 -7.60 -23.67
C LEU A 358 -0.81 -6.79 -23.84
N ARG A 359 -0.93 -6.03 -24.95
CA ARG A 359 -2.06 -5.17 -25.34
C ARG A 359 -2.27 -3.96 -24.41
N ASN A 360 -1.30 -3.61 -23.59
CA ASN A 360 -1.33 -2.37 -22.81
C ASN A 360 -1.15 -1.19 -23.75
N ARG A 361 -1.71 -0.03 -23.38
CA ARG A 361 -1.44 1.22 -24.08
C ARG A 361 -0.02 1.67 -23.70
N ARG A 362 0.79 2.06 -24.69
CA ARG A 362 2.07 2.75 -24.45
C ARG A 362 1.81 4.07 -23.72
N LEU A 363 2.66 4.42 -22.75
CA LEU A 363 2.53 5.70 -22.02
C LEU A 363 3.66 6.69 -22.36
N CYS A 364 4.64 6.26 -23.15
CA CYS A 364 5.67 7.10 -23.71
C CYS A 364 5.76 6.91 -25.23
N GLY A 365 6.41 7.87 -25.88
CA GLY A 365 6.82 7.76 -27.28
C GLY A 365 8.08 6.92 -27.48
N GLY A 366 8.73 7.09 -28.63
CA GLY A 366 10.01 6.49 -28.99
C GLY A 366 9.94 5.28 -29.91
N ASP A 367 8.76 4.70 -30.15
CA ASP A 367 8.55 3.67 -31.17
C ASP A 367 8.64 4.27 -32.58
N VAL A 368 9.17 3.49 -33.53
CA VAL A 368 9.36 3.91 -34.93
C VAL A 368 8.20 3.41 -35.78
N PHE A 369 7.49 4.34 -36.41
CA PHE A 369 6.43 4.04 -37.37
C PHE A 369 6.71 4.73 -38.71
N GLU A 370 6.46 4.01 -39.79
CA GLU A 370 6.49 4.54 -41.15
C GLU A 370 5.09 4.43 -41.76
N ALA A 371 4.64 5.48 -42.45
CA ALA A 371 3.37 5.50 -43.17
C ALA A 371 3.61 5.79 -44.65
N ARG A 372 3.15 4.89 -45.53
CA ARG A 372 3.31 5.03 -46.98
C ARG A 372 2.00 4.75 -47.69
N LEU A 373 1.61 5.66 -48.58
CA LEU A 373 0.47 5.49 -49.47
C LEU A 373 0.98 5.06 -50.86
N ARG A 374 0.37 4.02 -51.43
CA ARG A 374 0.67 3.54 -52.80
C ARG A 374 -0.60 3.57 -53.65
N GLY A 375 -0.52 4.10 -54.86
CA GLY A 375 -1.68 4.23 -55.76
C GLY A 375 -1.32 5.05 -57.00
N PRO A 376 -2.14 6.04 -57.42
CA PRO A 376 -1.85 6.96 -58.52
C PRO A 376 -0.45 7.60 -58.44
N ASN A 377 0.04 7.85 -57.23
CA ASN A 377 1.44 8.15 -56.93
C ASN A 377 1.83 7.53 -55.58
N SER A 378 3.12 7.60 -55.23
CA SER A 378 3.62 7.20 -53.91
C SER A 378 3.74 8.43 -53.03
N ILE A 379 3.20 8.37 -51.82
CA ILE A 379 3.27 9.46 -50.84
C ILE A 379 3.82 8.89 -49.53
N GLU A 380 4.82 9.54 -48.97
CA GLU A 380 5.31 9.24 -47.63
C GLU A 380 4.62 10.16 -46.63
N GLY A 381 3.96 9.56 -45.64
CA GLY A 381 3.35 10.27 -44.53
C GLY A 381 4.40 10.68 -43.51
N THR A 382 4.22 11.87 -42.95
CA THR A 382 5.02 12.33 -41.80
C THR A 382 4.39 11.79 -40.52
N VAL A 383 5.19 11.12 -39.69
CA VAL A 383 4.75 10.58 -38.40
C VAL A 383 5.31 11.46 -37.28
N ASN A 384 4.43 12.03 -36.48
CA ASN A 384 4.78 12.87 -35.33
C ASN A 384 4.48 12.11 -34.04
N ASP A 385 5.50 11.90 -33.21
CA ASP A 385 5.35 11.31 -31.88
C ASP A 385 4.78 12.35 -30.90
N ASN A 386 3.65 12.01 -30.26
CA ASN A 386 3.01 12.88 -29.27
C ASN A 386 3.56 12.64 -27.84
N ASN A 387 4.54 11.75 -27.67
CA ASN A 387 5.20 11.36 -26.41
C ASN A 387 4.27 10.74 -25.35
N ASP A 388 3.07 10.29 -25.74
CA ASP A 388 2.06 9.71 -24.84
C ASP A 388 1.59 8.31 -25.32
N GLY A 389 2.43 7.64 -26.13
CA GLY A 389 2.11 6.39 -26.80
C GLY A 389 1.16 6.54 -27.99
N THR A 390 0.91 7.77 -28.45
CA THR A 390 0.16 8.04 -29.68
C THR A 390 1.01 8.79 -30.69
N TYR A 391 0.74 8.53 -31.97
CA TYR A 391 1.48 9.13 -33.07
C TYR A 391 0.50 9.72 -34.07
N THR A 392 0.74 10.95 -34.51
CA THR A 392 -0.07 11.64 -35.50
C THR A 392 0.58 11.50 -36.87
N VAL A 393 -0.11 10.85 -37.80
CA VAL A 393 0.34 10.74 -39.19
C VAL A 393 -0.33 11.84 -40.01
N ASN A 394 0.46 12.59 -40.77
CA ASN A 394 -0.02 13.60 -41.72
C ASN A 394 0.51 13.30 -43.13
N TYR A 395 -0.37 13.40 -44.12
CA TYR A 395 -0.01 13.32 -45.53
C TYR A 395 -0.90 14.24 -46.37
N THR A 396 -0.43 14.63 -47.56
CA THR A 396 -1.22 15.40 -48.53
C THR A 396 -1.13 14.70 -49.88
N ALA A 397 -2.26 14.21 -50.36
CA ALA A 397 -2.36 13.65 -51.71
C ALA A 397 -2.81 14.74 -52.69
N THR A 398 -2.22 14.77 -53.88
CA THR A 398 -2.60 15.72 -54.95
C THR A 398 -3.34 15.07 -56.09
N LEU A 399 -3.29 13.74 -56.21
CA LEU A 399 -4.03 12.98 -57.22
C LEU A 399 -5.23 12.29 -56.58
N ALA A 400 -6.40 12.44 -57.18
CA ALA A 400 -7.59 11.72 -56.77
C ALA A 400 -7.51 10.25 -57.21
N GLY A 401 -8.06 9.34 -56.42
CA GLY A 401 -8.04 7.92 -56.73
C GLY A 401 -8.00 7.02 -55.49
N GLN A 402 -7.85 5.73 -55.73
CA GLN A 402 -7.74 4.73 -54.67
C GLN A 402 -6.26 4.50 -54.31
N TYR A 403 -5.95 4.57 -53.02
CA TYR A 403 -4.64 4.33 -52.45
C TYR A 403 -4.71 3.17 -51.47
N GLN A 404 -3.61 2.41 -51.38
CA GLN A 404 -3.36 1.48 -50.29
C GLN A 404 -2.44 2.17 -49.28
N LEU A 405 -2.92 2.32 -48.05
CA LEU A 405 -2.16 2.87 -46.93
C LEU A 405 -1.52 1.72 -46.14
N CYS A 406 -0.19 1.71 -46.12
CA CYS A 406 0.64 0.79 -45.36
C CYS A 406 1.28 1.53 -44.18
N ILE A 407 1.18 0.95 -42.98
CA ILE A 407 1.84 1.41 -41.77
C ILE A 407 2.74 0.28 -41.30
N THR A 408 4.02 0.55 -41.17
CA THR A 408 5.04 -0.44 -40.78
C THR A 408 5.81 0.04 -39.57
N THR A 409 6.28 -0.92 -38.76
CA THR A 409 7.37 -0.76 -37.82
C THR A 409 8.55 -1.61 -38.29
N ASP A 410 9.65 -1.53 -37.55
CA ASP A 410 10.81 -2.41 -37.59
C ASP A 410 10.45 -3.91 -37.43
N GLU A 411 9.36 -4.25 -36.75
CA GLU A 411 8.90 -5.63 -36.54
C GLU A 411 7.87 -6.11 -37.58
N GLY A 412 7.34 -5.21 -38.43
CA GLY A 412 6.44 -5.59 -39.53
C GLY A 412 5.24 -4.67 -39.73
N HIS A 413 4.18 -5.20 -40.35
CA HIS A 413 2.97 -4.45 -40.67
C HIS A 413 2.09 -4.23 -39.43
N VAL A 414 1.71 -2.98 -39.19
CA VAL A 414 0.78 -2.61 -38.11
C VAL A 414 -0.66 -2.92 -38.51
N ALA A 415 -1.37 -3.69 -37.69
CA ALA A 415 -2.80 -3.98 -37.86
C ALA A 415 -3.20 -4.40 -39.29
N ASP A 416 -2.46 -5.33 -39.88
CA ASP A 416 -2.66 -5.86 -41.25
C ASP A 416 -2.76 -4.76 -42.32
N SER A 417 -1.86 -3.78 -42.23
CA SER A 417 -1.92 -2.51 -42.96
C SER A 417 -1.97 -2.64 -44.49
N SER A 418 -3.20 -2.71 -44.99
CA SER A 418 -3.61 -2.58 -46.40
C SER A 418 -4.92 -1.79 -46.48
N TYR A 419 -4.98 -0.66 -45.79
CA TYR A 419 -6.21 0.14 -45.71
C TYR A 419 -6.50 0.77 -47.07
N SER A 420 -7.69 0.51 -47.61
CA SER A 420 -8.17 1.19 -48.82
C SER A 420 -8.61 2.61 -48.48
N LEU A 421 -7.84 3.58 -48.96
CA LEU A 421 -8.05 5.00 -48.81
C LEU A 421 -8.54 5.60 -50.13
N ARG A 422 -9.69 6.26 -50.13
CA ARG A 422 -10.18 7.02 -51.29
C ARG A 422 -9.82 8.49 -51.15
N VAL A 423 -9.00 8.99 -52.06
CA VAL A 423 -8.72 10.44 -52.21
C VAL A 423 -9.72 11.01 -53.20
N LEU A 424 -10.58 11.91 -52.73
CA LEU A 424 -11.53 12.62 -53.55
C LEU A 424 -10.86 13.82 -54.24
N PRO A 425 -11.34 14.25 -55.42
CA PRO A 425 -10.88 15.48 -56.05
C PRO A 425 -11.10 16.69 -55.12
N GLY A 426 -10.24 17.68 -55.26
CA GLY A 426 -10.35 18.97 -54.58
C GLY A 426 -11.54 19.79 -55.08
N ARG A 427 -11.66 21.03 -54.59
CA ARG A 427 -12.71 21.93 -55.08
C ARG A 427 -12.49 22.21 -56.58
N PRO A 428 -13.54 22.14 -57.42
CA PRO A 428 -13.40 22.44 -58.84
C PRO A 428 -12.84 23.86 -59.08
N SER A 429 -11.96 23.98 -60.06
CA SER A 429 -11.26 25.20 -60.41
C SER A 429 -11.62 25.64 -61.83
N ALA A 430 -12.27 26.80 -61.96
CA ALA A 430 -12.63 27.40 -63.25
C ALA A 430 -11.43 27.53 -64.22
N ARG A 431 -10.21 27.73 -63.69
CA ARG A 431 -8.98 27.88 -64.47
C ARG A 431 -8.39 26.58 -64.99
N HIS A 432 -8.86 25.44 -64.49
CA HIS A 432 -8.35 24.11 -64.86
C HIS A 432 -9.40 23.26 -65.57
N CYS A 433 -10.63 23.76 -65.68
CA CYS A 433 -11.68 23.13 -66.46
C CYS A 433 -11.26 22.98 -67.93
N THR A 434 -11.66 21.88 -68.56
CA THR A 434 -11.34 21.59 -69.97
C THR A 434 -12.62 21.54 -70.79
N VAL A 435 -12.62 22.21 -71.95
CA VAL A 435 -13.79 22.26 -72.83
C VAL A 435 -13.56 21.41 -74.07
N THR A 436 -14.41 20.41 -74.30
CA THR A 436 -14.32 19.44 -75.39
C THR A 436 -15.65 19.36 -76.17
N GLY A 437 -15.68 18.66 -77.30
CA GLY A 437 -16.86 18.55 -78.16
C GLY A 437 -16.87 19.52 -79.34
N ASP A 438 -17.46 19.10 -80.46
CA ASP A 438 -17.44 19.84 -81.72
C ASP A 438 -18.25 21.13 -81.67
N GLY A 439 -19.31 21.19 -80.85
CA GLY A 439 -20.09 22.40 -80.62
C GLY A 439 -19.29 23.58 -80.05
N ARG A 440 -18.08 23.34 -79.52
CA ARG A 440 -17.14 24.39 -79.11
C ARG A 440 -16.46 25.09 -80.31
N ARG A 441 -16.43 24.45 -81.48
CA ARG A 441 -15.71 24.92 -82.68
C ARG A 441 -16.65 25.18 -83.84
N CYS A 442 -17.60 24.30 -84.09
CA CYS A 442 -18.55 24.41 -85.20
C CYS A 442 -19.91 23.81 -84.86
N ALA A 443 -20.95 24.34 -85.49
CA ALA A 443 -22.30 23.79 -85.46
C ALA A 443 -23.04 24.11 -86.76
N THR A 444 -24.12 23.38 -87.05
CA THR A 444 -24.96 23.64 -88.23
C THR A 444 -26.23 24.36 -87.80
N VAL A 445 -26.61 25.39 -88.55
CA VAL A 445 -27.84 26.16 -88.33
C VAL A 445 -29.04 25.22 -88.24
N ASN A 446 -29.96 25.52 -87.32
CA ASN A 446 -31.16 24.75 -87.01
C ASN A 446 -30.92 23.31 -86.54
N ARG A 447 -29.68 22.89 -86.25
CA ARG A 447 -29.39 21.59 -85.62
C ARG A 447 -28.84 21.77 -84.21
N PRO A 448 -29.25 20.95 -83.24
CA PRO A 448 -28.67 21.00 -81.90
C PRO A 448 -27.18 20.66 -81.98
N ALA A 449 -26.37 21.45 -81.29
CA ALA A 449 -24.95 21.22 -81.11
C ALA A 449 -24.62 21.20 -79.63
N GLN A 450 -23.61 20.40 -79.29
CA GLN A 450 -23.21 20.17 -77.90
C GLN A 450 -21.70 20.33 -77.74
N PHE A 451 -21.31 20.82 -76.58
CA PHE A 451 -19.95 20.71 -76.06
C PHE A 451 -20.00 20.37 -74.58
N THR A 452 -18.88 19.89 -74.05
CA THR A 452 -18.77 19.45 -72.67
C THR A 452 -17.72 20.30 -71.96
N VAL A 453 -18.03 20.75 -70.75
CA VAL A 453 -17.06 21.38 -69.85
C VAL A 453 -16.77 20.38 -68.72
N GLU A 454 -15.60 19.76 -68.77
CA GLU A 454 -15.13 18.85 -67.73
C GLU A 454 -14.52 19.65 -66.58
N ALA A 455 -15.10 19.51 -65.38
CA ALA A 455 -14.65 20.21 -64.20
C ALA A 455 -13.41 19.52 -63.60
N ARG A 456 -12.36 20.31 -63.39
CA ARG A 456 -11.11 19.83 -62.77
C ARG A 456 -10.74 20.66 -61.57
N ASP A 457 -10.12 20.05 -60.58
CA ASP A 457 -9.56 20.76 -59.43
C ASP A 457 -8.22 21.46 -59.78
N GLU A 458 -7.60 22.10 -58.79
CA GLU A 458 -6.30 22.79 -58.95
C GLU A 458 -5.14 21.87 -59.33
N PHE A 459 -5.28 20.55 -59.14
CA PHE A 459 -4.28 19.54 -59.49
C PHE A 459 -4.64 18.78 -60.77
N GLY A 460 -5.71 19.17 -61.47
CA GLY A 460 -6.15 18.58 -62.72
C GLY A 460 -6.96 17.29 -62.57
N ASN A 461 -7.39 16.93 -61.35
CA ASN A 461 -8.24 15.77 -61.10
C ASN A 461 -9.68 16.03 -61.57
N ARG A 462 -10.32 15.01 -62.13
CA ARG A 462 -11.75 15.07 -62.48
C ARG A 462 -12.61 15.19 -61.24
N CYS A 463 -13.51 16.16 -61.23
CA CYS A 463 -14.42 16.43 -60.11
C CYS A 463 -15.67 15.54 -60.15
N GLU A 464 -15.48 14.23 -60.30
CA GLU A 464 -16.56 13.23 -60.34
C GLU A 464 -17.30 13.13 -59.00
N GLY A 465 -18.64 13.03 -59.03
CA GLY A 465 -19.48 12.93 -57.83
C GLY A 465 -19.55 14.20 -56.98
N VAL A 466 -19.10 15.34 -57.50
CA VAL A 466 -19.23 16.66 -56.87
C VAL A 466 -20.49 17.34 -57.39
N ASP A 467 -21.26 17.99 -56.52
CA ASP A 467 -22.37 18.87 -56.92
C ASP A 467 -21.80 20.14 -57.61
N LEU A 468 -21.62 20.05 -58.93
CA LEU A 468 -21.03 21.12 -59.73
C LEU A 468 -21.88 22.40 -59.69
N GLY A 469 -23.21 22.29 -59.64
CA GLY A 469 -24.10 23.45 -59.61
C GLY A 469 -23.83 24.34 -58.39
N LYS A 470 -23.51 23.70 -57.26
CA LYS A 470 -23.13 24.40 -56.02
C LYS A 470 -21.67 24.85 -56.01
N HIS A 471 -20.76 24.04 -56.51
CA HIS A 471 -19.31 24.23 -56.31
C HIS A 471 -18.57 24.90 -57.47
N LEU A 472 -19.17 24.92 -58.67
CA LEU A 472 -18.68 25.52 -59.90
C LEU A 472 -19.86 26.04 -60.75
N PRO A 473 -20.57 27.09 -60.33
CA PRO A 473 -21.69 27.61 -61.12
C PRO A 473 -21.15 28.25 -62.41
N LEU A 474 -21.53 27.66 -63.55
CA LEU A 474 -21.15 28.15 -64.87
C LEU A 474 -22.27 28.95 -65.52
N GLU A 475 -21.87 30.03 -66.20
CA GLU A 475 -22.71 30.86 -67.05
C GLU A 475 -22.13 30.80 -68.46
N VAL A 476 -22.96 30.55 -69.47
CA VAL A 476 -22.51 30.46 -70.86
C VAL A 476 -23.23 31.50 -71.71
N GLU A 477 -22.44 32.38 -72.31
CA GLU A 477 -22.93 33.40 -73.24
C GLU A 477 -22.44 33.08 -74.65
N LEU A 478 -23.38 32.78 -75.55
CA LEU A 478 -23.10 32.59 -76.98
C LEU A 478 -23.65 33.78 -77.76
N LYS A 479 -22.78 34.60 -78.33
CA LYS A 479 -23.15 35.88 -78.97
C LYS A 479 -22.92 35.85 -80.48
N LEU A 480 -23.94 36.25 -81.25
CA LEU A 480 -23.81 36.70 -82.64
C LEU A 480 -23.97 38.21 -82.67
N ALA A 481 -22.89 38.95 -82.92
CA ALA A 481 -22.90 40.41 -82.78
C ALA A 481 -23.45 40.83 -81.39
N ALA A 482 -24.57 41.55 -81.33
CA ALA A 482 -25.21 42.00 -80.08
C ALA A 482 -26.31 41.06 -79.56
N THR A 483 -26.60 39.93 -80.23
CA THR A 483 -27.70 39.03 -79.89
C THR A 483 -27.19 37.79 -79.16
N LEU A 484 -27.79 37.46 -78.01
CA LEU A 484 -27.53 36.25 -77.23
C LEU A 484 -28.34 35.06 -77.76
N LEU A 485 -27.67 33.93 -77.98
CA LEU A 485 -28.30 32.63 -78.22
C LEU A 485 -28.48 31.89 -76.88
N PRO A 486 -29.65 31.26 -76.65
CA PRO A 486 -29.86 30.45 -75.47
C PRO A 486 -28.98 29.20 -75.51
N VAL A 487 -28.30 28.92 -74.39
CA VAL A 487 -27.54 27.69 -74.15
C VAL A 487 -28.11 27.03 -72.91
N THR A 488 -28.47 25.76 -73.02
CA THR A 488 -28.90 24.92 -71.89
C THR A 488 -27.68 24.26 -71.27
N LEU A 489 -27.55 24.38 -69.94
CA LEU A 489 -26.49 23.77 -69.15
C LEU A 489 -27.05 22.73 -68.19
N GLU A 490 -26.51 21.52 -68.25
CA GLU A 490 -26.87 20.42 -67.38
C GLU A 490 -25.63 19.85 -66.72
N ALA A 491 -25.58 19.89 -65.38
CA ALA A 491 -24.53 19.24 -64.61
C ALA A 491 -24.79 17.74 -64.57
N GLN A 492 -23.76 16.95 -64.88
CA GLN A 492 -23.79 15.49 -64.89
C GLN A 492 -23.06 14.95 -63.65
N GLU A 493 -23.39 13.72 -63.24
CA GLU A 493 -22.78 13.08 -62.06
C GLU A 493 -21.30 12.70 -62.29
N ASP A 494 -20.85 12.65 -63.54
CA ASP A 494 -19.48 12.34 -63.98
C ASP A 494 -18.51 13.54 -63.87
N GLY A 495 -18.91 14.63 -63.24
CA GLY A 495 -18.07 15.82 -63.09
C GLY A 495 -17.98 16.69 -64.35
N CYS A 496 -18.89 16.52 -65.31
CA CYS A 496 -18.99 17.36 -66.50
C CYS A 496 -20.27 18.21 -66.53
N TYR A 497 -20.19 19.36 -67.20
CA TYR A 497 -21.37 20.07 -67.72
C TYR A 497 -21.59 19.71 -69.18
N THR A 498 -22.81 19.33 -69.51
CA THR A 498 -23.28 19.24 -70.90
C THR A 498 -23.92 20.56 -71.28
N CYS A 499 -23.37 21.19 -72.33
CA CYS A 499 -23.88 22.45 -72.86
C CYS A 499 -24.49 22.20 -74.24
N THR A 500 -25.78 22.47 -74.39
CA THR A 500 -26.52 22.29 -75.65
C THR A 500 -27.07 23.62 -76.16
N PHE A 501 -26.97 23.86 -77.46
CA PHE A 501 -27.52 25.05 -78.10
C PHE A 501 -27.93 24.75 -79.54
N GLN A 502 -28.83 25.55 -80.10
CA GLN A 502 -29.26 25.42 -81.49
C GLN A 502 -29.06 26.77 -82.19
N PRO A 503 -28.07 26.90 -83.09
CA PRO A 503 -27.81 28.16 -83.77
C PRO A 503 -28.90 28.43 -84.82
N ASN A 504 -29.34 29.67 -84.92
CA ASN A 504 -30.40 30.09 -85.85
C ASN A 504 -29.88 30.91 -87.05
N ALA A 505 -28.59 31.24 -87.08
CA ALA A 505 -27.96 32.01 -88.13
C ALA A 505 -26.50 31.56 -88.38
N PRO A 506 -26.04 31.55 -89.64
CA PRO A 506 -24.65 31.21 -89.96
C PRO A 506 -23.70 32.35 -89.58
N GLY A 507 -22.44 32.03 -89.27
CA GLY A 507 -21.41 33.01 -88.93
C GLY A 507 -20.56 32.64 -87.72
N TYR A 508 -19.56 33.47 -87.41
CA TYR A 508 -18.69 33.27 -86.26
C TYR A 508 -19.32 33.89 -85.01
N HIS A 509 -19.59 33.05 -84.02
CA HIS A 509 -20.13 33.46 -82.72
C HIS A 509 -19.04 33.44 -81.66
N ARG A 510 -19.11 34.38 -80.73
CA ARG A 510 -18.25 34.39 -79.54
C ARG A 510 -18.94 33.58 -78.44
N LEU A 511 -18.32 32.47 -78.06
CA LEU A 511 -18.73 31.61 -76.96
C LEU A 511 -17.90 31.96 -75.73
N GLU A 512 -18.52 32.52 -74.71
CA GLU A 512 -17.87 32.90 -73.46
C GLU A 512 -18.47 32.07 -72.33
N ILE A 513 -17.63 31.22 -71.73
CA ILE A 513 -17.99 30.42 -70.57
C ILE A 513 -17.37 31.09 -69.35
N LEU A 514 -18.21 31.46 -68.39
CA LEU A 514 -17.89 32.24 -67.22
C LEU A 514 -18.20 31.43 -65.95
N CYS A 515 -17.44 31.67 -64.89
CA CYS A 515 -17.73 31.22 -63.55
C CYS A 515 -17.61 32.43 -62.62
N HIS A 516 -18.71 32.82 -61.95
CA HIS A 516 -18.79 34.06 -61.18
C HIS A 516 -18.30 35.30 -61.96
N GLY A 517 -18.72 35.44 -63.22
CA GLY A 517 -18.35 36.55 -64.09
C GLY A 517 -16.88 36.54 -64.59
N ARG A 518 -16.10 35.49 -64.32
CA ARG A 518 -14.72 35.33 -64.83
C ARG A 518 -14.62 34.20 -65.84
N PRO A 519 -13.87 34.35 -66.95
CA PRO A 519 -13.75 33.30 -67.95
C PRO A 519 -13.03 32.06 -67.39
N ILE A 520 -13.53 30.88 -67.75
CA ILE A 520 -12.83 29.61 -67.52
C ILE A 520 -11.61 29.48 -68.45
N ALA A 521 -10.80 28.45 -68.25
CA ALA A 521 -9.64 28.18 -69.10
C ALA A 521 -10.01 28.14 -70.60
N GLY A 522 -9.30 28.92 -71.42
CA GLY A 522 -9.48 28.97 -72.88
C GLY A 522 -10.70 29.77 -73.37
N SER A 523 -11.59 30.22 -72.48
CA SER A 523 -12.69 31.14 -72.81
C SER A 523 -12.15 32.57 -72.99
N PRO A 524 -12.60 33.34 -74.00
CA PRO A 524 -13.66 33.04 -74.96
C PRO A 524 -13.19 32.17 -76.15
N PHE A 525 -14.13 31.42 -76.72
CA PHE A 525 -13.96 30.61 -77.93
C PHE A 525 -14.68 31.23 -79.14
N SER A 526 -14.22 30.92 -80.35
CA SER A 526 -14.89 31.27 -81.60
C SER A 526 -15.57 30.04 -82.21
N VAL A 527 -16.90 30.08 -82.36
CA VAL A 527 -17.71 28.97 -82.89
C VAL A 527 -18.22 29.32 -84.29
N LYS A 528 -17.93 28.50 -85.30
CA LYS A 528 -18.38 28.69 -86.68
C LYS A 528 -19.72 27.99 -86.93
N MET A 529 -20.77 28.76 -87.19
CA MET A 529 -22.08 28.24 -87.57
C MET A 529 -22.19 28.10 -89.09
N LEU A 530 -22.45 26.89 -89.58
CA LEU A 530 -22.57 26.54 -91.00
C LEU A 530 -24.04 26.59 -91.43
N SER A 531 -24.34 27.10 -92.63
CA SER A 531 -25.70 27.15 -93.17
C SER A 531 -26.27 25.73 -93.39
N ASP A 532 -27.54 25.53 -93.04
CA ASP A 532 -28.27 24.27 -93.30
C ASP A 532 -28.69 24.23 -94.77
N GLY A 533 -27.84 23.62 -95.60
CA GLY A 533 -28.09 23.43 -97.01
C GLY A 533 -27.32 22.21 -97.53
N PRO A 534 -27.87 21.47 -98.50
CA PRO A 534 -27.18 20.33 -99.10
C PRO A 534 -25.97 20.82 -99.88
N MET A 535 -24.76 20.51 -99.40
CA MET A 535 -23.54 20.67 -100.18
C MET A 535 -23.53 19.58 -101.26
N SER A 536 -23.88 19.95 -102.49
CA SER A 536 -23.64 19.15 -103.69
C SER A 536 -22.18 19.28 -104.14
N PHE A 537 -21.48 18.13 -104.10
CA PHE A 537 -20.31 17.68 -104.87
C PHE A 537 -19.06 18.57 -104.98
N VAL A 538 -17.93 18.06 -104.45
CA VAL A 538 -16.85 17.44 -105.28
C VAL A 538 -16.16 16.35 -104.42
N GLN A 539 -16.42 15.09 -104.74
CA GLN A 539 -15.54 13.97 -104.36
C GLN A 539 -14.41 13.92 -105.40
N VAL A 540 -13.17 14.02 -104.95
CA VAL A 540 -12.02 13.50 -105.70
C VAL A 540 -11.75 12.12 -105.10
N GLU A 541 -11.84 11.11 -105.95
CA GLU A 541 -11.54 9.72 -105.65
C GLU A 541 -10.07 9.55 -105.24
N ALA A 542 -9.86 8.74 -104.21
CA ALA A 542 -8.72 7.84 -104.14
C ALA A 542 -9.27 6.52 -103.57
N GLU A 543 -9.33 5.52 -104.43
CA GLU A 543 -9.67 4.13 -104.13
C GLU A 543 -8.75 3.56 -103.04
N ILE A 544 -9.27 2.66 -102.21
CA ILE A 544 -8.77 1.28 -102.05
C ILE A 544 -9.82 0.49 -101.23
N ASP A 545 -10.44 -0.44 -101.94
CA ASP A 545 -10.74 -1.84 -101.58
C ASP A 545 -11.47 -2.15 -100.25
N THR A 546 -12.75 -2.52 -100.37
CA THR A 546 -13.50 -3.24 -99.32
C THR A 546 -14.10 -4.52 -99.92
N GLY A 547 -13.62 -5.67 -99.41
CA GLY A 547 -14.27 -6.97 -99.59
C GLY A 547 -15.56 -7.08 -98.76
N PRO A 548 -16.45 -8.02 -99.08
CA PRO A 548 -17.84 -7.99 -98.63
C PRO A 548 -18.07 -8.56 -97.22
N SER A 549 -19.17 -8.08 -96.62
CA SER A 549 -19.75 -8.45 -95.33
C SER A 549 -20.00 -9.96 -95.15
N PRO A 550 -20.33 -10.41 -93.92
CA PRO A 550 -21.77 -10.59 -93.67
C PRO A 550 -22.28 -10.11 -92.31
N GLN A 551 -23.57 -9.75 -92.38
CA GLN A 551 -24.58 -9.59 -91.35
C GLN A 551 -24.46 -10.60 -90.19
N GLN A 552 -24.78 -10.15 -88.95
CA GLN A 552 -25.67 -10.91 -88.08
C GLN A 552 -26.22 -10.10 -86.91
N ASP A 553 -27.40 -10.55 -86.49
CA ASP A 553 -28.43 -9.92 -85.68
C ASP A 553 -28.07 -9.60 -84.23
N PHE A 554 -28.83 -8.65 -83.69
CA PHE A 554 -28.90 -8.28 -82.28
C PHE A 554 -29.39 -9.44 -81.40
N ALA A 555 -28.69 -9.65 -80.28
CA ALA A 555 -29.17 -10.37 -79.10
C ALA A 555 -28.74 -9.60 -77.82
N PRO A 556 -29.52 -9.66 -76.73
CA PRO A 556 -29.40 -8.76 -75.58
C PRO A 556 -28.22 -9.11 -74.67
N ILE A 557 -27.68 -8.08 -73.99
CA ILE A 557 -26.56 -8.20 -73.06
C ILE A 557 -26.98 -9.00 -71.82
N GLU A 558 -26.23 -10.08 -71.57
CA GLU A 558 -26.43 -11.08 -70.54
C GLU A 558 -25.78 -10.66 -69.20
N ASP A 559 -26.50 -10.97 -68.11
CA ASP A 559 -26.25 -10.60 -66.72
C ASP A 559 -24.98 -11.28 -66.13
N GLN A 560 -23.92 -10.49 -65.93
CA GLN A 560 -22.65 -10.94 -65.35
C GLN A 560 -22.70 -11.16 -63.82
N VAL A 561 -23.85 -10.99 -63.16
CA VAL A 561 -24.01 -11.32 -61.74
C VAL A 561 -24.01 -12.85 -61.51
N LYS A 562 -24.29 -13.67 -62.54
CA LYS A 562 -24.29 -15.13 -62.43
C LYS A 562 -22.96 -15.85 -62.65
N LYS A 563 -21.87 -15.13 -62.94
CA LYS A 563 -20.53 -15.76 -63.12
C LYS A 563 -19.66 -15.74 -61.87
N TRP A 564 -20.13 -15.15 -60.77
CA TRP A 564 -19.46 -15.16 -59.46
C TRP A 564 -20.18 -16.01 -58.41
N GLU A 565 -21.43 -16.43 -58.64
CA GLU A 565 -22.17 -17.33 -57.73
C GLU A 565 -21.92 -18.83 -57.97
N LEU A 566 -21.18 -19.20 -59.02
CA LEU A 566 -20.90 -20.61 -59.39
C LEU A 566 -19.48 -21.10 -59.08
N ILE A 567 -18.62 -20.24 -58.53
CA ILE A 567 -17.31 -20.65 -57.96
C ILE A 567 -17.37 -20.75 -56.42
N ALA A 568 -18.36 -20.12 -55.78
CA ALA A 568 -18.60 -20.22 -54.34
C ALA A 568 -19.31 -21.52 -53.89
N ALA A 569 -19.61 -22.45 -54.80
CA ALA A 569 -20.47 -23.61 -54.51
C ALA A 569 -19.88 -24.98 -54.86
N ARG A 570 -18.55 -25.12 -55.11
CA ARG A 570 -18.00 -26.43 -55.49
C ARG A 570 -16.60 -26.81 -55.03
N GLU A 571 -16.15 -26.34 -53.87
CA GLU A 571 -15.09 -27.03 -53.09
C GLU A 571 -15.32 -26.91 -51.56
N TYR A 572 -16.51 -27.28 -51.09
CA TYR A 572 -16.75 -27.62 -49.69
C TYR A 572 -17.75 -28.78 -49.64
N GLN A 573 -17.23 -30.01 -49.52
CA GLN A 573 -17.79 -31.09 -48.68
C GLN A 573 -17.03 -32.40 -48.91
N PHE A 574 -16.17 -32.73 -47.95
CA PHE A 574 -15.81 -34.10 -47.55
C PHE A 574 -15.70 -34.03 -46.02
N ASP A 575 -16.78 -34.48 -45.37
CA ASP A 575 -16.86 -35.64 -44.46
C ASP A 575 -16.42 -35.28 -43.02
N GLY A 576 -17.13 -35.61 -41.95
CA GLY A 576 -18.24 -36.53 -41.81
C GLY A 576 -18.14 -37.37 -40.54
N THR A 577 -17.58 -36.86 -39.43
CA THR A 577 -17.81 -37.38 -38.08
C THR A 577 -18.22 -36.24 -37.15
N ALA A 578 -19.42 -36.39 -36.60
CA ALA A 578 -20.00 -35.50 -35.61
C ALA A 578 -19.47 -35.89 -34.23
N ASP A 579 -18.48 -35.14 -33.75
CA ASP A 579 -17.94 -35.28 -32.40
C ASP A 579 -18.52 -34.12 -31.57
N GLY A 580 -19.53 -34.47 -30.77
CA GLY A 580 -20.33 -33.51 -30.01
C GLY A 580 -19.62 -32.91 -28.81
N TRP A 581 -19.94 -31.65 -28.53
CA TRP A 581 -20.13 -31.09 -27.18
C TRP A 581 -21.18 -29.97 -27.27
N ASP A 582 -22.39 -30.32 -27.72
CA ASP A 582 -23.58 -29.79 -27.06
C ASP A 582 -23.76 -30.65 -25.80
N SER A 583 -23.22 -30.16 -24.70
CA SER A 583 -23.90 -30.29 -23.43
C SER A 583 -23.92 -28.90 -22.83
N ASP A 584 -25.07 -28.24 -22.95
CA ASP A 584 -25.55 -27.38 -21.89
C ASP A 584 -25.42 -28.18 -20.59
N VAL A 585 -24.36 -27.93 -19.82
CA VAL A 585 -24.41 -28.21 -18.39
C VAL A 585 -25.31 -27.11 -17.86
N ALA A 586 -26.55 -27.50 -17.53
CA ALA A 586 -27.40 -26.69 -16.67
C ALA A 586 -26.54 -26.21 -15.49
N GLU A 587 -26.33 -24.89 -15.41
CA GLU A 587 -25.63 -24.29 -14.29
C GLU A 587 -26.31 -24.75 -13.00
N GLU A 588 -25.60 -25.53 -12.18
CA GLU A 588 -26.08 -25.84 -10.85
C GLU A 588 -26.16 -24.52 -10.06
N GLU A 589 -27.39 -24.13 -9.69
CA GLU A 589 -27.63 -23.02 -8.75
C GLU A 589 -26.69 -23.17 -7.54
N THR A 590 -25.90 -22.12 -7.25
CA THR A 590 -24.95 -22.11 -6.13
C THR A 590 -25.68 -22.35 -4.79
N PRO A 591 -25.00 -22.81 -3.73
CA PRO A 591 -25.61 -22.96 -2.42
C PRO A 591 -26.28 -21.67 -1.91
N GLU A 592 -25.75 -20.49 -2.26
CA GLU A 592 -26.37 -19.20 -1.94
C GLU A 592 -27.66 -18.96 -2.74
N GLN A 593 -27.70 -19.33 -4.02
CA GLN A 593 -28.89 -19.20 -4.88
C GLN A 593 -30.03 -20.14 -4.44
N LYS A 594 -29.69 -21.36 -3.98
CA LYS A 594 -30.67 -22.30 -3.38
C LYS A 594 -31.21 -21.81 -2.04
N TYR A 595 -30.40 -21.12 -1.25
CA TYR A 595 -30.81 -20.56 0.05
C TYR A 595 -31.81 -19.40 -0.09
N ILE A 596 -31.54 -18.47 -1.01
CA ILE A 596 -32.38 -17.29 -1.30
C ILE A 596 -33.76 -17.70 -1.85
N LYS A 597 -33.82 -18.74 -2.67
CA LYS A 597 -35.06 -19.29 -3.25
C LYS A 597 -35.93 -20.03 -2.22
N ALA A 598 -35.31 -20.59 -1.18
CA ALA A 598 -36.00 -21.34 -0.13
C ALA A 598 -36.48 -20.47 1.05
N HIS A 599 -36.00 -19.22 1.16
CA HIS A 599 -36.33 -18.30 2.27
C HIS A 599 -36.77 -16.91 1.72
N PRO A 600 -37.93 -16.82 1.04
CA PRO A 600 -38.43 -15.57 0.45
C PRO A 600 -38.79 -14.49 1.49
N ASP A 601 -38.78 -14.86 2.78
CA ASP A 601 -39.08 -13.97 3.91
C ASP A 601 -37.82 -13.29 4.48
N VAL A 602 -36.64 -13.56 3.91
CA VAL A 602 -35.36 -12.94 4.31
C VAL A 602 -35.13 -11.68 3.45
N PRO A 603 -35.12 -10.47 4.03
CA PRO A 603 -34.99 -9.24 3.26
C PRO A 603 -33.57 -9.10 2.69
N VAL A 604 -33.45 -9.14 1.37
CA VAL A 604 -32.25 -8.75 0.63
C VAL A 604 -32.19 -7.22 0.60
N VAL A 605 -31.18 -6.64 1.26
CA VAL A 605 -31.01 -5.19 1.35
C VAL A 605 -30.33 -4.68 0.08
N GLU A 606 -31.14 -4.33 -0.92
CA GLU A 606 -30.73 -3.53 -2.06
C GLU A 606 -30.85 -2.04 -1.70
N ASN A 607 -29.89 -1.48 -0.97
CA ASN A 607 -29.62 -0.04 -1.04
C ASN A 607 -28.28 0.35 -0.41
N MET A 608 -27.29 0.61 -1.27
CA MET A 608 -25.95 1.08 -0.90
C MET A 608 -25.78 2.60 -1.14
N GLU A 609 -26.87 3.33 -1.40
CA GLU A 609 -26.81 4.79 -1.67
C GLU A 609 -26.97 5.69 -0.42
N ASP A 610 -27.36 5.16 0.74
CA ASP A 610 -27.58 5.99 1.94
C ASP A 610 -26.38 6.03 2.92
N MET A 611 -25.42 5.10 2.85
CA MET A 611 -24.17 5.23 3.62
C MET A 611 -23.19 6.25 3.04
N TRP A 612 -23.22 6.46 1.72
CA TRP A 612 -22.32 7.37 1.03
C TRP A 612 -22.71 8.85 1.25
N LYS A 613 -24.01 9.16 1.38
CA LYS A 613 -24.47 10.50 1.75
C LYS A 613 -24.13 10.84 3.20
N VAL A 614 -24.28 9.89 4.14
CA VAL A 614 -23.95 10.13 5.55
C VAL A 614 -22.42 10.25 5.75
N SER A 615 -21.62 9.41 5.12
CA SER A 615 -20.15 9.47 5.20
C SER A 615 -19.59 10.74 4.52
N LYS A 616 -20.16 11.15 3.38
CA LYS A 616 -19.81 12.42 2.72
C LYS A 616 -20.21 13.63 3.57
N LEU A 617 -21.42 13.65 4.14
CA LEU A 617 -21.88 14.72 5.03
C LEU A 617 -21.10 14.78 6.35
N GLN A 618 -20.65 13.64 6.88
CA GLN A 618 -19.78 13.58 8.07
C GLN A 618 -18.36 14.07 7.76
N ARG A 619 -17.80 13.74 6.59
CA ARG A 619 -16.51 14.28 6.12
C ARG A 619 -16.57 15.78 5.85
N GLU A 620 -17.66 16.27 5.24
CA GLU A 620 -17.88 17.70 5.02
C GLU A 620 -18.09 18.46 6.33
N ARG A 621 -18.78 17.86 7.31
CA ARG A 621 -18.95 18.43 8.65
C ARG A 621 -17.64 18.49 9.43
N LYS A 622 -16.85 17.41 9.43
CA LYS A 622 -15.52 17.37 10.07
C LYS A 622 -14.58 18.41 9.45
N ARG A 623 -14.57 18.54 8.13
CA ARG A 623 -13.74 19.54 7.43
C ARG A 623 -14.17 20.98 7.74
N ARG A 624 -15.47 21.23 7.95
CA ARG A 624 -15.99 22.54 8.40
C ARG A 624 -15.64 22.84 9.85
N GLU A 625 -15.68 21.84 10.73
CA GLU A 625 -15.29 21.97 12.14
C GLU A 625 -13.78 22.23 12.28
N GLU A 626 -12.95 21.53 11.50
CA GLU A 626 -11.49 21.76 11.43
C GLU A 626 -11.14 23.14 10.85
N GLN A 627 -11.82 23.59 9.78
CA GLN A 627 -11.64 24.96 9.27
C GLN A 627 -12.10 26.02 10.28
N ALA A 628 -13.19 25.78 11.02
CA ALA A 628 -13.66 26.70 12.05
C ALA A 628 -12.71 26.75 13.25
N ALA A 629 -12.14 25.62 13.65
CA ALA A 629 -11.11 25.54 14.70
C ALA A 629 -9.84 26.29 14.27
N ALA A 630 -9.35 26.06 13.04
CA ALA A 630 -8.18 26.77 12.50
C ALA A 630 -8.40 28.30 12.43
N ILE A 631 -9.60 28.75 12.05
CA ILE A 631 -9.94 30.18 12.04
C ILE A 631 -10.00 30.74 13.47
N ARG A 632 -10.52 29.98 14.44
CA ARG A 632 -10.58 30.37 15.84
C ARG A 632 -9.18 30.48 16.45
N ASP A 633 -8.30 29.52 16.17
CA ASP A 633 -6.93 29.52 16.66
C ASP A 633 -6.11 30.64 16.02
N ALA A 634 -6.29 30.89 14.71
CA ALA A 634 -5.69 32.04 14.04
C ALA A 634 -6.18 33.38 14.61
N ARG A 635 -7.46 33.49 14.99
CA ARG A 635 -8.00 34.69 15.67
C ARG A 635 -7.47 34.84 17.10
N ALA A 636 -7.33 33.75 17.85
CA ALA A 636 -6.74 33.76 19.18
C ALA A 636 -5.28 34.19 19.12
N ALA A 637 -4.49 33.62 18.21
CA ALA A 637 -3.10 34.00 17.99
C ALA A 637 -2.95 35.49 17.58
N LYS A 638 -3.87 36.00 16.73
CA LYS A 638 -3.88 37.41 16.35
C LYS A 638 -4.28 38.33 17.52
N ALA A 639 -5.21 37.90 18.36
CA ALA A 639 -5.62 38.64 19.55
C ALA A 639 -4.52 38.67 20.62
N ASP A 640 -3.79 37.57 20.82
CA ASP A 640 -2.62 37.55 21.69
C ASP A 640 -1.50 38.42 21.13
N ALA A 641 -1.21 38.35 19.83
CA ALA A 641 -0.24 39.25 19.19
C ALA A 641 -0.62 40.73 19.36
N GLN A 642 -1.92 41.08 19.26
CA GLN A 642 -2.40 42.44 19.51
C GLN A 642 -2.33 42.84 20.98
N LYS A 643 -2.58 41.92 21.93
CA LYS A 643 -2.40 42.18 23.37
C LYS A 643 -0.94 42.38 23.74
N THR A 644 -0.03 41.59 23.17
CA THR A 644 1.42 41.74 23.40
C THR A 644 1.92 43.06 22.80
N ALA A 645 1.42 43.46 21.62
CA ALA A 645 1.73 44.74 21.01
C ALA A 645 1.13 45.93 21.80
N ALA A 646 -0.09 45.79 22.34
CA ALA A 646 -0.72 46.82 23.18
C ALA A 646 -0.05 46.94 24.55
N ALA A 647 0.37 45.84 25.17
CA ALA A 647 1.16 45.85 26.41
C ALA A 647 2.51 46.55 26.21
N ALA A 648 3.20 46.28 25.09
CA ALA A 648 4.42 46.98 24.71
C ALA A 648 4.22 48.48 24.39
N ALA A 649 2.99 48.89 24.03
CA ALA A 649 2.64 50.29 23.80
C ALA A 649 2.22 51.02 25.09
N VAL A 650 1.59 50.33 26.05
CA VAL A 650 1.22 50.88 27.36
C VAL A 650 2.46 51.09 28.24
N GLU A 651 3.49 50.26 28.12
CA GLU A 651 4.78 50.46 28.79
C GLU A 651 5.56 51.69 28.26
N LYS A 652 5.13 52.27 27.12
CA LYS A 652 5.71 53.48 26.53
C LYS A 652 4.94 54.77 26.81
N VAL A 653 3.85 54.77 27.59
CA VAL A 653 3.08 56.00 27.87
C VAL A 653 2.68 56.16 29.36
N SER A 654 3.57 56.89 30.07
CA SER A 654 3.32 57.91 31.12
C SER A 654 3.16 57.50 32.60
N PRO A 655 3.45 58.39 33.60
CA PRO A 655 3.71 59.84 33.50
C PRO A 655 5.01 60.37 34.14
N MET A 656 5.40 61.56 33.69
CA MET A 656 6.33 62.47 34.36
C MET A 656 5.82 62.92 35.74
N SER A 657 6.74 63.05 36.71
CA SER A 657 6.69 64.10 37.73
C SER A 657 8.10 64.46 38.23
N THR A 658 8.45 65.76 38.09
CA THR A 658 9.33 66.62 38.96
C THR A 658 10.77 66.15 39.27
N SER A 659 11.87 66.93 39.18
CA SER A 659 12.10 68.37 39.18
C SER A 659 13.54 68.74 38.73
N THR A 660 13.69 70.00 38.29
CA THR A 660 14.83 70.95 38.46
C THR A 660 16.22 70.77 37.81
N SER A 661 16.53 71.73 36.91
CA SER A 661 17.82 72.37 36.51
C SER A 661 18.96 71.48 35.97
N ALA A 662 19.72 71.80 34.92
CA ALA A 662 20.22 73.11 34.46
C ALA A 662 20.82 73.02 33.03
N LEU A 663 20.70 74.13 32.27
CA LEU A 663 21.69 74.73 31.36
C LEU A 663 22.15 74.06 30.02
N VAL A 664 21.90 74.82 28.94
CA VAL A 664 22.80 75.20 27.81
C VAL A 664 22.62 74.51 26.44
N SER A 665 21.93 75.25 25.56
CA SER A 665 22.15 75.56 24.13
C SER A 665 22.64 74.50 23.14
N GLY A 666 21.98 74.46 21.97
CA GLY A 666 22.62 74.09 20.72
C GLY A 666 21.65 73.67 19.62
N ALA A 667 21.38 74.57 18.69
CA ALA A 667 20.62 74.33 17.46
C ALA A 667 21.34 73.34 16.52
N GLY A 668 20.59 72.67 15.63
CA GLY A 668 21.18 72.03 14.45
C GLY A 668 20.32 70.97 13.76
N ASN A 669 19.53 71.42 12.78
CA ASN A 669 19.14 70.61 11.62
C ASN A 669 20.41 70.02 10.95
N GLN A 670 20.38 68.76 10.52
CA GLN A 670 20.69 68.36 9.13
C GLN A 670 20.61 66.84 8.88
N THR A 671 19.90 66.53 7.81
CA THR A 671 20.01 65.37 6.91
C THR A 671 21.41 65.19 6.31
N PHE A 672 21.89 63.95 6.08
CA PHE A 672 22.28 63.38 4.77
C PHE A 672 23.03 62.01 4.85
N THR A 673 22.56 61.07 4.02
CA THR A 673 23.25 60.06 3.16
C THR A 673 24.37 59.11 3.64
N LEU A 674 24.09 57.81 3.38
CA LEU A 674 24.87 56.80 2.63
C LEU A 674 26.33 57.11 2.26
N LYS A 675 27.21 56.13 2.54
CA LYS A 675 28.27 55.68 1.65
C LYS A 675 28.71 54.25 1.97
N ASP A 676 28.78 53.43 0.91
CA ASP A 676 29.53 52.18 0.82
C ASP A 676 31.02 52.41 1.12
N GLU A 677 31.68 51.38 1.65
CA GLU A 677 33.03 51.01 1.20
C GLU A 677 33.38 49.57 1.61
N ALA A 678 33.83 48.80 0.61
CA ALA A 678 34.39 47.47 0.74
C ALA A 678 35.89 47.54 1.02
N VAL A 679 36.42 46.65 1.85
CA VAL A 679 37.86 46.33 1.86
C VAL A 679 38.06 44.83 2.10
N SER A 680 38.75 44.20 1.15
CA SER A 680 39.33 42.86 1.22
C SER A 680 40.57 42.82 2.11
N SER A 681 40.83 41.70 2.80
CA SER A 681 42.17 41.12 2.84
C SER A 681 42.10 39.67 3.31
N GLY A 682 42.79 38.79 2.57
CA GLY A 682 43.00 37.40 2.95
C GLY A 682 44.24 37.25 3.84
N PHE A 683 44.30 36.15 4.58
CA PHE A 683 45.55 35.60 5.08
C PHE A 683 45.47 34.07 5.05
N SER A 684 46.57 33.47 4.61
CA SER A 684 46.79 32.04 4.43
C SER A 684 47.86 31.54 5.40
N MET A 685 47.82 30.23 5.64
CA MET A 685 48.87 29.32 6.12
C MET A 685 49.07 29.00 7.63
N MET A 686 48.55 27.82 8.03
CA MET A 686 49.28 26.52 8.17
C MET A 686 50.21 26.20 9.39
N TRP A 687 49.97 24.99 9.95
CA TRP A 687 50.77 24.08 10.86
C TRP A 687 50.88 24.46 12.36
N LYS A 688 50.76 23.57 13.37
CA LYS A 688 51.21 22.16 13.50
C LYS A 688 50.46 21.39 14.63
N SER A 689 50.38 20.08 14.41
CA SER A 689 50.02 18.91 15.22
C SER A 689 50.32 18.87 16.74
N LEU A 690 49.47 18.20 17.54
CA LEU A 690 49.88 17.09 18.44
C LEU A 690 48.70 16.16 18.79
N ALA A 691 48.96 14.85 18.79
CA ALA A 691 48.04 13.74 19.03
C ALA A 691 47.93 13.36 20.53
N ILE A 692 46.90 12.59 20.90
CA ILE A 692 46.89 11.35 21.72
C ILE A 692 45.44 10.92 22.01
N GLY A 693 45.14 9.62 21.90
CA GLY A 693 44.18 8.95 22.80
C GLY A 693 43.07 8.12 22.15
N SER A 694 43.37 6.84 21.87
CA SER A 694 42.43 5.74 21.61
C SER A 694 41.65 5.33 22.87
N CYS A 695 40.43 4.81 22.71
CA CYS A 695 39.85 3.80 23.61
C CYS A 695 38.76 2.99 22.87
N ASP A 696 38.98 1.68 22.82
CA ASP A 696 38.01 0.61 22.55
C ASP A 696 36.95 0.53 23.67
N TYR A 697 35.76 0.00 23.35
CA TYR A 697 34.95 -0.76 24.31
C TYR A 697 34.15 -1.87 23.61
N GLU A 698 34.42 -3.09 24.08
CA GLU A 698 33.66 -4.32 23.88
C GLU A 698 32.25 -4.21 24.50
N CYS A 699 31.28 -4.94 23.91
CA CYS A 699 30.01 -5.27 24.56
C CYS A 699 30.01 -6.75 24.95
N VAL A 700 29.73 -6.97 26.24
CA VAL A 700 29.28 -8.21 26.88
C VAL A 700 27.79 -8.37 26.66
#